data_AF-A0A6B0R6N2-F1
#
_entry.id   AF-A0A6B0R6N2-F1
#
_cell.length_a   1.000
_cell.length_b   1.000
_cell.length_c   1.000
_cell.angle_alpha   90.00
_cell.angle_beta   90.00
_cell.angle_gamma   90.00
#
_symmetry.space_group_name_H-M   'P 1'
#
loop_
_entity.id
_entity.type
_entity.pdbx_description
1 polymer ?
#
loop_
_entity_poly.entity_id
_entity_poly.type
_entity_poly.pdbx_seq_one_letter_code
_entity_poly.pdbx_strand_id
1 'polypeptide(L)'
;MAPVEHVVADAGAFLLDAALQDIGKNIYTIRNVISEIRDKATRRRLAVLPYELRFKEPFPEYVRLVTEFSKKTGDYPSLSATDIQVLALTYQLEAEFVGVSHLKQEPEKVKVSSSIQHPETPLHVSGFHLPSKPKPPRETVEHRHPANEPEDLEFSSFMFWRNPLPNIDCELQELLMDGGEDVPNEEEDEENGLDERQDQDSDDDGGGWITPSNIKQIQQEMKQCAVPKDVRVGCVTTDFAMQNVLLQMGLHVLAVNGMLIREARSYILRCHGCFKTTSDMSRVFCAHCGNKTLKKVSVTVSDDGTLHMHFSRNPKVLNPRGLRYSLPTPKGGKYAINPHLTEDQRFPQLRLSRKARQKTDVFAPDYVAGVSPFAENDISSRSATLQVRDSTLGAGRRRLNPNASRKKFVKKRKALIVLAHSERTSFNYAMKEAAIEALKRKGWEVTVSDLYAMNFNPVISRKDITGKLKDPGNFQYPAETVLAYKEGRLSPDIVAEQKKLEAADLVIFQFPLQWFGVPAILKGWFERVFIGEFAYKYAAMYDKGPFRNKKAVLSITTGGSGSMYSLHGIHGDMNIILWPIQSGTLHFCGFQVLEPQLTYSIGHTPEDARVQILEGWKKRLENIWDEMPLYFAPSSLFDLNFQAGFLMKKEVQDEQKSKKFGLSVGHHLGKSIPMDNQIKAIK
;
A
#
# COMPACT_ATOMS: atom_id res chain seq x y z
N MET A 1 34.86 -38.97 17.14
CA MET A 1 34.67 -39.37 15.73
C MET A 1 36.05 -39.47 15.09
N ALA A 2 36.30 -40.45 14.21
CA ALA A 2 37.56 -40.46 13.48
C ALA A 2 37.54 -39.30 12.46
N PRO A 3 38.55 -38.41 12.45
CA PRO A 3 38.64 -37.33 11.48
C PRO A 3 38.89 -37.89 10.08
N VAL A 4 38.27 -37.29 9.07
CA VAL A 4 38.45 -37.62 7.65
C VAL A 4 39.92 -37.39 7.26
N GLU A 5 40.50 -38.27 6.44
CA GLU A 5 41.93 -38.18 6.13
C GLU A 5 42.27 -36.96 5.26
N HIS A 6 41.42 -36.67 4.27
CA HIS A 6 41.63 -35.57 3.33
C HIS A 6 40.35 -34.74 3.16
N VAL A 7 40.43 -33.46 3.52
CA VAL A 7 39.30 -32.52 3.43
C VAL A 7 39.65 -31.41 2.47
N VAL A 8 38.77 -31.13 1.51
CA VAL A 8 38.87 -29.95 0.66
C VAL A 8 37.95 -28.86 1.18
N ALA A 9 38.49 -27.67 1.44
CA ALA A 9 37.75 -26.54 1.98
C ALA A 9 37.47 -25.48 0.90
N ASP A 10 36.18 -25.20 0.72
CA ASP A 10 35.64 -24.08 -0.07
C ASP A 10 35.59 -22.78 0.76
N ALA A 11 35.31 -21.63 0.13
CA ALA A 11 35.16 -20.33 0.78
C ALA A 11 34.11 -20.35 1.90
N GLY A 12 33.03 -21.12 1.71
CA GLY A 12 31.97 -21.30 2.72
C GLY A 12 32.49 -21.86 4.05
N ALA A 13 33.49 -22.74 4.00
CA ALA A 13 34.11 -23.33 5.20
C ALA A 13 34.74 -22.24 6.08
N PHE A 14 35.42 -21.27 5.47
CA PHE A 14 36.11 -20.19 6.18
C PHE A 14 35.16 -19.08 6.62
N LEU A 15 34.15 -18.76 5.80
CA LEU A 15 33.15 -17.73 6.12
C LEU A 15 32.30 -18.09 7.34
N LEU A 16 32.00 -19.37 7.53
CA LEU A 16 31.23 -19.87 8.68
C LEU A 16 32.06 -20.20 9.92
N ASP A 17 33.37 -19.96 9.88
CA ASP A 17 34.30 -20.25 10.98
C ASP A 17 34.28 -21.74 11.38
N ALA A 18 34.33 -22.62 10.38
CA ALA A 18 34.37 -24.05 10.61
C ALA A 18 35.65 -24.48 11.35
N ALA A 19 35.51 -25.27 12.41
CA ALA A 19 36.62 -25.94 13.08
C ALA A 19 37.12 -27.12 12.24
N LEU A 20 37.76 -26.84 11.09
CA LEU A 20 38.21 -27.85 10.13
C LEU A 20 39.21 -28.85 10.74
N GLN A 21 39.95 -28.44 11.77
CA GLN A 21 40.88 -29.31 12.51
C GLN A 21 40.19 -30.51 13.19
N ASP A 22 38.92 -30.36 13.55
CA ASP A 22 38.14 -31.43 14.19
C ASP A 22 37.53 -32.37 13.15
N ILE A 23 37.45 -31.91 11.89
CA ILE A 23 36.79 -32.61 10.78
C ILE A 23 37.79 -33.46 10.00
N GLY A 24 39.00 -32.97 9.75
CA GLY A 24 39.98 -33.68 8.95
C GLY A 24 41.44 -33.45 9.30
N LYS A 25 42.27 -34.45 9.00
CA LYS A 25 43.72 -34.44 9.28
C LYS A 25 44.51 -33.60 8.27
N ASN A 26 44.21 -33.73 6.98
CA ASN A 26 44.86 -32.98 5.91
C ASN A 26 43.85 -32.05 5.24
N ILE A 27 44.05 -30.74 5.38
CA ILE A 27 43.14 -29.74 4.84
C ILE A 27 43.75 -29.15 3.57
N TYR A 28 43.06 -29.35 2.45
CA TYR A 28 43.42 -28.85 1.14
C TYR A 28 42.51 -27.69 0.73
N THR A 29 43.08 -26.73 0.02
CA THR A 29 42.32 -25.68 -0.65
C THR A 29 43.09 -25.15 -1.85
N ILE A 30 42.48 -24.23 -2.60
CA ILE A 30 43.09 -23.58 -3.77
C ILE A 30 43.37 -22.12 -3.42
N ARG A 31 44.47 -21.57 -3.93
CA ARG A 31 44.87 -20.19 -3.66
C ARG A 31 43.79 -19.16 -4.04
N ASN A 32 43.07 -19.42 -5.13
CA ASN A 32 42.02 -18.56 -5.62
C ASN A 32 40.86 -18.40 -4.61
N VAL A 33 40.49 -19.48 -3.91
CA VAL A 33 39.42 -19.47 -2.89
C VAL A 33 39.74 -18.46 -1.79
N ILE A 34 40.98 -18.46 -1.28
CA ILE A 34 41.39 -17.51 -0.24
C ILE A 34 41.46 -16.08 -0.77
N SER A 35 41.94 -15.90 -2.02
CA SER A 35 42.04 -14.58 -2.63
C SER A 35 40.68 -13.91 -2.85
N GLU A 36 39.63 -14.72 -3.03
CA GLU A 36 38.25 -14.26 -3.27
C GLU A 36 37.56 -13.75 -2.00
N ILE A 37 37.95 -14.23 -0.81
CA ILE A 37 37.35 -13.84 0.46
C ILE A 37 37.57 -12.34 0.70
N ARG A 38 36.48 -11.57 0.78
CA ARG A 38 36.50 -10.11 1.02
C ARG A 38 36.20 -9.71 2.46
N ASP A 39 35.61 -10.60 3.26
CA ASP A 39 35.23 -10.29 4.63
C ASP A 39 36.44 -10.02 5.51
N LYS A 40 36.40 -8.93 6.28
CA LYS A 40 37.54 -8.45 7.08
C LYS A 40 37.78 -9.32 8.30
N ALA A 41 36.72 -9.85 8.93
CA ALA A 41 36.85 -10.70 10.10
C ALA A 41 37.47 -12.05 9.69
N THR A 42 36.95 -12.66 8.63
CA THR A 42 37.49 -13.93 8.10
C THR A 42 38.94 -13.79 7.65
N ARG A 43 39.33 -12.70 6.96
CA ARG A 43 40.74 -12.47 6.57
C ARG A 43 41.69 -12.41 7.76
N ARG A 44 41.28 -11.82 8.87
CA ARG A 44 42.08 -11.78 10.10
C ARG A 44 42.24 -13.17 10.71
N ARG A 45 41.17 -13.98 10.70
CA ARG A 45 41.21 -15.36 11.20
C ARG A 45 42.09 -16.27 10.36
N LEU A 46 42.05 -16.12 9.03
CA LEU A 46 42.91 -16.89 8.11
C LEU A 46 44.41 -16.66 8.36
N ALA A 47 44.80 -15.53 8.95
CA ALA A 47 46.19 -15.26 9.31
C ALA A 47 46.65 -15.97 10.60
N VAL A 48 45.73 -16.52 11.39
CA VAL A 48 46.00 -17.11 12.72
C VAL A 48 45.40 -18.52 12.87
N LEU A 49 45.33 -19.29 11.77
CA LEU A 49 44.74 -20.63 11.80
C LEU A 49 45.60 -21.59 12.64
N PRO A 50 44.97 -22.45 13.47
CA PRO A 50 45.68 -23.42 14.31
C PRO A 50 46.12 -24.69 13.55
N TYR A 51 45.96 -24.73 12.23
CA TYR A 51 46.27 -25.87 11.37
C TYR A 51 46.93 -25.43 10.07
N GLU A 52 47.65 -26.37 9.43
CA GLU A 52 48.32 -26.13 8.16
C GLU A 52 47.33 -26.27 6.99
N LEU A 53 47.22 -25.22 6.17
CA LEU A 53 46.46 -25.25 4.91
C LEU A 53 47.37 -25.66 3.74
N ARG A 54 47.06 -26.77 3.09
CA ARG A 54 47.79 -27.26 1.91
C ARG A 54 47.16 -26.72 0.63
N PHE A 55 47.95 -26.01 -0.16
CA PHE A 55 47.53 -25.51 -1.46
C PHE A 55 47.84 -26.52 -2.55
N LYS A 56 46.82 -27.02 -3.24
CA LYS A 56 46.97 -27.95 -4.37
C LYS A 56 46.10 -27.49 -5.54
N GLU A 57 46.70 -27.36 -6.71
CA GLU A 57 45.95 -27.06 -7.94
C GLU A 57 45.57 -28.37 -8.64
N PRO A 58 44.31 -28.49 -9.12
CA PRO A 58 43.85 -29.71 -9.77
C PRO A 58 44.45 -29.85 -11.17
N PHE A 59 44.63 -31.09 -11.63
CA PHE A 59 45.05 -31.33 -13.01
C PHE A 59 43.95 -30.92 -14.02
N PRO A 60 44.33 -30.38 -15.21
CA PRO A 60 43.36 -29.92 -16.21
C PRO A 60 42.37 -31.01 -16.69
N GLU A 61 42.74 -32.28 -16.61
CA GLU A 61 41.90 -33.41 -16.99
C GLU A 61 40.65 -33.52 -16.11
N TYR A 62 40.82 -33.43 -14.79
CA TYR A 62 39.72 -33.47 -13.82
C TYR A 62 38.84 -32.21 -13.91
N VAL A 63 39.43 -31.06 -14.23
CA VAL A 63 38.67 -29.82 -14.49
C VAL A 63 37.72 -30.00 -15.68
N ARG A 64 38.18 -30.64 -16.77
CA ARG A 64 37.33 -30.93 -17.93
C ARG A 64 36.21 -31.91 -17.59
N LEU A 65 36.53 -32.99 -16.86
CA LEU A 65 35.56 -34.01 -16.46
C LEU A 65 34.42 -33.41 -15.61
N VAL A 66 34.76 -32.64 -14.58
CA VAL A 66 33.77 -31.95 -13.73
C VAL A 66 32.97 -30.92 -14.52
N THR A 67 33.62 -30.21 -15.45
CA THR A 67 32.93 -29.23 -16.32
C THR A 67 31.89 -29.89 -17.22
N GLU A 68 32.20 -31.06 -17.80
CA GLU A 68 31.24 -31.81 -18.61
C GLU A 68 30.11 -32.39 -17.76
N PHE A 69 30.42 -32.92 -16.59
CA PHE A 69 29.43 -33.46 -15.67
C PHE A 69 28.46 -32.37 -15.17
N SER A 70 28.97 -31.23 -14.72
CA SER A 70 28.15 -30.09 -14.25
C SER A 70 27.26 -29.47 -15.35
N LYS A 71 27.66 -29.57 -16.63
CA LYS A 71 26.78 -29.21 -17.75
C LYS A 71 25.62 -30.20 -17.92
N LYS A 72 25.86 -31.49 -17.67
CA LYS A 72 24.81 -32.53 -17.69
C LYS A 72 23.84 -32.37 -16.52
N THR A 73 24.31 -32.02 -15.32
CA THR A 73 23.43 -31.73 -14.16
C THR A 73 22.63 -30.44 -14.34
N GLY A 74 23.17 -29.49 -15.11
CA GLY A 74 22.57 -28.18 -15.36
C GLY A 74 23.02 -27.08 -14.39
N ASP A 75 23.99 -27.37 -13.51
CA ASP A 75 24.50 -26.44 -12.50
C ASP A 75 25.70 -25.61 -12.99
N TYR A 76 26.32 -25.96 -14.11
CA TYR A 76 27.46 -25.22 -14.68
C TYR A 76 27.25 -23.70 -14.78
N PRO A 77 26.08 -23.16 -15.21
CA PRO A 77 25.88 -21.70 -15.30
C PRO A 77 25.84 -20.97 -13.96
N SER A 78 25.64 -21.70 -12.86
CA SER A 78 25.63 -21.19 -11.48
C SER A 78 26.96 -21.35 -10.77
N LEU A 79 27.87 -22.18 -11.29
CA LEU A 79 29.19 -22.42 -10.71
C LEU A 79 30.21 -21.42 -11.26
N SER A 80 31.07 -20.93 -10.38
CA SER A 80 32.21 -20.09 -10.74
C SER A 80 33.41 -20.93 -11.18
N ALA A 81 34.44 -20.27 -11.72
CA ALA A 81 35.67 -20.95 -12.11
C ALA A 81 36.41 -21.55 -10.89
N THR A 82 36.34 -20.89 -9.73
CA THR A 82 36.94 -21.38 -8.48
C THR A 82 36.19 -22.60 -7.96
N ASP A 83 34.86 -22.60 -8.03
CA ASP A 83 34.03 -23.74 -7.61
C ASP A 83 34.35 -25.00 -8.43
N ILE A 84 34.49 -24.86 -9.76
CA ILE A 84 34.87 -25.97 -10.64
C ILE A 84 36.25 -26.52 -10.28
N GLN A 85 37.20 -25.65 -9.92
CA GLN A 85 38.53 -26.09 -9.48
C GLN A 85 38.45 -26.84 -8.14
N VAL A 86 37.63 -26.39 -7.19
CA VAL A 86 37.42 -27.08 -5.90
C VAL A 86 36.83 -28.47 -6.14
N LEU A 87 35.79 -28.56 -6.97
CA LEU A 87 35.19 -29.84 -7.37
C LEU A 87 36.22 -30.75 -8.06
N ALA A 88 37.02 -30.22 -8.98
CA ALA A 88 38.07 -31.00 -9.64
C ALA A 88 39.16 -31.49 -8.66
N LEU A 89 39.53 -30.68 -7.67
CA LEU A 89 40.47 -31.06 -6.63
C LEU A 89 39.90 -32.18 -5.75
N THR A 90 38.61 -32.13 -5.41
CA THR A 90 37.95 -33.20 -4.65
C THR A 90 37.93 -34.51 -5.43
N TYR A 91 37.60 -34.46 -6.72
CA TYR A 91 37.61 -35.62 -7.60
C TYR A 91 39.03 -36.21 -7.74
N GLN A 92 40.03 -35.35 -7.89
CA GLN A 92 41.43 -35.78 -7.97
C GLN A 92 41.87 -36.52 -6.70
N LEU A 93 41.56 -35.99 -5.52
CA LEU A 93 41.92 -36.65 -4.27
C LEU A 93 41.15 -37.96 -4.08
N GLU A 94 39.88 -38.03 -4.47
CA GLU A 94 39.11 -39.28 -4.46
C GLU A 94 39.75 -40.34 -5.37
N ALA A 95 40.16 -39.94 -6.58
CA ALA A 95 40.83 -40.82 -7.54
C ALA A 95 42.20 -41.31 -7.04
N GLU A 96 42.96 -40.46 -6.33
CA GLU A 96 44.28 -40.78 -5.78
C GLU A 96 44.20 -41.74 -4.57
N PHE A 97 43.22 -41.56 -3.67
CA PHE A 97 43.19 -42.26 -2.37
C PHE A 97 42.17 -43.41 -2.26
N VAL A 98 41.05 -43.35 -2.99
CA VAL A 98 39.96 -44.34 -2.92
C VAL A 98 39.81 -45.10 -4.23
N GLY A 99 39.90 -44.39 -5.36
CA GLY A 99 39.71 -44.92 -6.72
C GLY A 99 38.37 -44.52 -7.35
N VAL A 100 38.25 -44.66 -8.66
CA VAL A 100 37.14 -44.07 -9.46
C VAL A 100 35.95 -45.01 -9.72
N SER A 101 35.99 -46.27 -9.27
CA SER A 101 34.99 -47.29 -9.62
C SER A 101 33.58 -47.03 -9.08
N HIS A 102 33.46 -46.30 -7.96
CA HIS A 102 32.19 -45.95 -7.33
C HIS A 102 31.59 -44.63 -7.84
N LEU A 103 32.35 -43.86 -8.63
CA LEU A 103 31.94 -42.55 -9.12
C LEU A 103 31.06 -42.69 -10.36
N LYS A 104 29.99 -41.90 -10.41
CA LYS A 104 29.02 -41.92 -11.51
C LYS A 104 29.52 -41.04 -12.67
N GLN A 105 29.46 -41.55 -13.90
CA GLN A 105 29.82 -40.78 -15.11
C GLN A 105 28.64 -40.00 -15.71
N GLU A 106 27.42 -40.40 -15.40
CA GLU A 106 26.20 -39.73 -15.83
C GLU A 106 25.27 -39.48 -14.64
N PRO A 107 24.60 -38.32 -14.60
CA PRO A 107 23.68 -38.00 -13.52
C PRO A 107 22.38 -38.81 -13.62
N GLU A 108 21.75 -39.05 -12.48
CA GLU A 108 20.47 -39.76 -12.44
C GLU A 108 19.29 -38.91 -12.92
N LYS A 109 18.25 -39.60 -13.41
CA LYS A 109 17.05 -38.93 -13.93
C LYS A 109 16.27 -38.25 -12.81
N VAL A 110 15.87 -37.01 -13.08
CA VAL A 110 15.08 -36.19 -12.15
C VAL A 110 13.67 -36.77 -11.98
N LYS A 111 13.26 -37.00 -10.73
CA LYS A 111 11.89 -37.40 -10.39
C LYS A 111 11.04 -36.15 -10.14
N VAL A 112 9.83 -36.14 -10.67
CA VAL A 112 8.93 -34.97 -10.63
C VAL A 112 7.66 -35.32 -9.87
N SER A 113 7.33 -34.53 -8.85
CA SER A 113 6.07 -34.60 -8.11
C SER A 113 5.34 -33.25 -8.18
N SER A 114 4.03 -33.24 -7.93
CA SER A 114 3.27 -31.99 -7.91
C SER A 114 2.30 -31.89 -6.74
N SER A 115 2.31 -30.75 -6.06
CA SER A 115 1.49 -30.42 -4.90
C SER A 115 0.61 -29.20 -5.18
N ILE A 116 -0.52 -29.06 -4.49
CA ILE A 116 -1.37 -27.85 -4.57
C ILE A 116 -0.81 -26.69 -3.73
N GLN A 117 0.18 -26.97 -2.89
CA GLN A 117 0.75 -26.01 -1.96
C GLN A 117 1.46 -24.85 -2.69
N HIS A 118 1.42 -23.66 -2.09
CA HIS A 118 2.05 -22.47 -2.65
C HIS A 118 3.57 -22.47 -2.38
N PRO A 119 4.44 -22.06 -3.32
CA PRO A 119 5.90 -22.05 -3.12
C PRO A 119 6.40 -21.13 -2.00
N GLU A 120 5.60 -20.12 -1.63
CA GLU A 120 5.91 -19.16 -0.56
C GLU A 120 5.34 -19.58 0.81
N THR A 121 4.77 -20.78 0.95
CA THR A 121 4.38 -21.31 2.26
C THR A 121 5.65 -21.52 3.11
N PRO A 122 5.71 -21.01 4.35
CA PRO A 122 6.90 -21.06 5.20
C PRO A 122 7.10 -22.45 5.80
N LEU A 123 7.29 -23.46 4.96
CA LEU A 123 7.71 -24.78 5.39
C LEU A 123 9.19 -24.71 5.81
N HIS A 124 9.52 -25.33 6.95
CA HIS A 124 10.89 -25.38 7.49
C HIS A 124 11.46 -24.00 7.90
N VAL A 125 10.61 -23.01 8.15
CA VAL A 125 11.02 -21.75 8.76
C VAL A 125 10.81 -21.85 10.26
N SER A 126 11.89 -21.91 11.03
CA SER A 126 11.82 -21.94 12.50
C SER A 126 11.04 -20.73 13.03
N GLY A 127 10.17 -20.96 14.02
CA GLY A 127 9.31 -19.93 14.62
C GLY A 127 8.00 -19.67 13.87
N PHE A 128 7.77 -20.30 12.71
CA PHE A 128 6.46 -20.31 12.04
C PHE A 128 5.74 -21.62 12.34
N HIS A 129 4.83 -21.62 13.31
CA HIS A 129 4.03 -22.79 13.66
C HIS A 129 2.92 -23.05 12.61
N LEU A 130 2.95 -24.22 11.98
CA LEU A 130 1.91 -24.73 11.11
C LEU A 130 1.22 -25.89 11.83
N PRO A 131 -0.02 -25.72 12.33
CA PRO A 131 -0.71 -26.80 13.02
C PRO A 131 -0.96 -27.94 12.02
N SER A 132 -0.39 -29.11 12.30
CA SER A 132 -0.80 -30.35 11.61
C SER A 132 -2.24 -30.67 12.04
N LYS A 133 -3.10 -31.04 11.08
CA LYS A 133 -4.39 -31.66 11.44
C LYS A 133 -4.12 -32.85 12.37
N PRO A 134 -4.91 -33.04 13.45
CA PRO A 134 -4.76 -34.20 14.30
C PRO A 134 -4.87 -35.47 13.44
N LYS A 135 -3.87 -36.34 13.55
CA LYS A 135 -3.99 -37.71 13.02
C LYS A 135 -5.14 -38.35 13.81
N PRO A 136 -6.16 -38.94 13.15
CA PRO A 136 -7.11 -39.75 13.90
C PRO A 136 -6.35 -40.90 14.59
N PRO A 137 -6.76 -41.32 15.81
CA PRO A 137 -6.16 -42.45 16.48
C PRO A 137 -6.22 -43.68 15.57
N ARG A 138 -5.14 -44.46 15.54
CA ARG A 138 -5.15 -45.79 14.92
C ARG A 138 -6.03 -46.70 15.79
N GLU A 139 -7.31 -46.81 15.46
CA GLU A 139 -8.15 -47.90 15.93
C GLU A 139 -8.22 -49.02 14.89
N THR A 140 -8.23 -50.22 15.44
CA THR A 140 -8.18 -51.52 14.80
C THR A 140 -9.37 -51.80 13.89
N VAL A 141 -9.09 -52.58 12.85
CA VAL A 141 -10.00 -53.08 11.81
C VAL A 141 -11.23 -53.79 12.40
N GLU A 142 -12.45 -53.38 12.02
CA GLU A 142 -13.58 -54.28 11.72
C GLU A 142 -14.47 -53.72 10.60
N HIS A 143 -14.97 -54.63 9.76
CA HIS A 143 -15.70 -54.39 8.51
C HIS A 143 -17.18 -54.00 8.67
N ARG A 144 -17.69 -53.07 7.85
CA ARG A 144 -18.92 -53.21 7.01
C ARG A 144 -19.15 -51.99 6.08
N HIS A 145 -19.55 -52.26 4.83
CA HIS A 145 -19.90 -51.31 3.76
C HIS A 145 -21.44 -51.00 3.74
N PRO A 146 -22.01 -50.25 2.76
CA PRO A 146 -22.08 -48.78 2.69
C PRO A 146 -23.53 -48.25 2.43
N ALA A 147 -23.80 -46.95 2.58
CA ALA A 147 -24.97 -46.32 1.93
C ALA A 147 -24.82 -44.78 1.75
N ASN A 148 -24.79 -44.37 0.48
CA ASN A 148 -25.27 -43.15 -0.19
C ASN A 148 -25.28 -41.76 0.50
N GLU A 149 -24.42 -40.87 -0.01
CA GLU A 149 -24.61 -39.47 -0.53
C GLU A 149 -25.80 -38.57 -0.09
N PRO A 150 -25.70 -37.20 -0.12
CA PRO A 150 -24.90 -36.40 -1.07
C PRO A 150 -24.16 -35.16 -0.53
N GLU A 151 -23.47 -34.53 -1.49
CA GLU A 151 -22.73 -33.27 -1.49
C GLU A 151 -23.46 -32.08 -0.83
N ASP A 152 -22.75 -31.27 -0.05
CA ASP A 152 -23.06 -29.85 0.08
C ASP A 152 -21.80 -28.97 0.14
N LEU A 153 -21.80 -28.03 -0.79
CA LEU A 153 -20.85 -26.95 -1.01
C LEU A 153 -21.16 -25.81 -0.03
N GLU A 154 -20.39 -25.64 1.06
CA GLU A 154 -20.35 -24.34 1.76
C GLU A 154 -18.93 -23.88 2.08
N PHE A 155 -18.39 -23.18 1.09
CA PHE A 155 -17.87 -21.82 1.22
C PHE A 155 -17.29 -21.44 2.61
N SER A 156 -15.96 -21.47 2.67
CA SER A 156 -15.13 -20.88 3.72
C SER A 156 -15.47 -19.41 3.98
N SER A 157 -16.27 -19.12 5.00
CA SER A 157 -16.35 -17.80 5.61
C SER A 157 -15.18 -17.66 6.60
N PHE A 158 -14.21 -16.84 6.22
CA PHE A 158 -13.17 -16.35 7.11
C PHE A 158 -13.83 -15.42 8.14
N MET A 159 -14.28 -15.97 9.26
CA MET A 159 -14.68 -15.16 10.43
C MET A 159 -13.45 -14.86 11.27
N PHE A 160 -13.06 -13.59 11.24
CA PHE A 160 -12.11 -12.95 12.14
C PHE A 160 -12.63 -13.09 13.58
N TRP A 161 -12.02 -13.95 14.39
CA TRP A 161 -12.17 -13.88 15.84
C TRP A 161 -10.84 -13.38 16.42
N ARG A 162 -10.77 -12.07 16.63
CA ARG A 162 -9.93 -11.49 17.68
C ARG A 162 -10.82 -11.31 18.89
N ASN A 163 -10.59 -12.09 19.94
CA ASN A 163 -11.04 -11.67 21.27
C ASN A 163 -10.34 -10.34 21.59
N PRO A 164 -11.05 -9.36 22.19
CA PRO A 164 -10.43 -8.10 22.60
C PRO A 164 -9.30 -8.38 23.58
N LEU A 165 -8.15 -7.73 23.37
CA LEU A 165 -7.02 -7.79 24.28
C LEU A 165 -7.45 -7.21 25.65
N PRO A 166 -7.05 -7.85 26.76
CA PRO A 166 -7.27 -7.28 28.09
C PRO A 166 -6.59 -5.91 28.21
N ASN A 167 -7.23 -5.03 28.98
CA ASN A 167 -6.78 -3.67 29.21
C ASN A 167 -5.53 -3.66 30.11
N ILE A 168 -4.38 -3.30 29.54
CA ILE A 168 -3.05 -3.34 30.20
C ILE A 168 -2.82 -2.12 31.10
N ASP A 169 -3.79 -1.21 31.21
CA ASP A 169 -3.65 0.02 32.00
C ASP A 169 -3.66 -0.24 33.52
N CYS A 170 -4.22 -1.36 34.01
CA CYS A 170 -4.24 -1.66 35.45
C CYS A 170 -2.92 -2.28 35.95
N GLU A 171 -2.28 -3.16 35.17
CA GLU A 171 -1.02 -3.83 35.57
C GLU A 171 0.20 -2.89 35.47
N LEU A 172 0.13 -1.85 34.63
CA LEU A 172 1.20 -0.84 34.54
C LEU A 172 1.21 0.14 35.72
N GLN A 173 0.13 0.24 36.48
CA GLN A 173 0.01 1.17 37.60
C GLN A 173 0.51 0.56 38.92
N GLU A 174 0.52 -0.77 39.05
CA GLU A 174 1.14 -1.49 40.17
C GLU A 174 2.67 -1.58 40.07
N LEU A 175 3.24 -1.52 38.85
CA LEU A 175 4.69 -1.54 38.63
C LEU A 175 5.39 -0.18 38.80
N LEU A 176 4.63 0.91 39.02
CA LEU A 176 5.15 2.28 39.13
C LEU A 176 5.08 2.86 40.56
N MET A 177 4.68 2.06 41.54
CA MET A 177 4.60 2.49 42.95
C MET A 177 5.33 1.49 43.86
N ASP A 178 6.63 1.32 43.67
CA ASP A 178 7.46 0.84 44.77
C ASP A 178 8.86 1.48 44.74
N GLY A 179 9.15 2.23 45.79
CA GLY A 179 10.33 3.07 45.92
C GLY A 179 10.34 3.83 47.23
N GLY A 180 10.60 3.13 48.35
CA GLY A 180 11.34 3.69 49.49
C GLY A 180 10.63 3.77 50.85
N GLU A 181 10.99 2.80 51.71
CA GLU A 181 11.36 2.92 53.14
C GLU A 181 10.30 2.94 54.29
N ASP A 182 10.41 1.86 55.09
CA ASP A 182 10.49 1.77 56.57
C ASP A 182 9.30 1.38 57.51
N VAL A 183 9.28 0.08 57.89
CA VAL A 183 9.24 -0.64 59.23
C VAL A 183 8.32 -0.14 60.40
N PRO A 184 7.86 -0.97 61.38
CA PRO A 184 7.14 -2.28 61.43
C PRO A 184 5.87 -2.30 62.35
N ASN A 185 5.25 -3.49 62.49
CA ASN A 185 4.71 -4.16 63.71
C ASN A 185 3.22 -4.56 63.79
N GLU A 186 3.02 -5.82 64.22
CA GLU A 186 1.89 -6.46 64.95
C GLU A 186 0.53 -6.56 64.23
N GLU A 187 -0.31 -7.60 64.33
CA GLU A 187 -0.37 -8.93 64.96
C GLU A 187 -1.60 -9.63 64.33
N GLU A 188 -1.58 -10.96 64.36
CA GLU A 188 -2.70 -11.93 64.43
C GLU A 188 -3.99 -11.72 63.60
N ASP A 189 -4.32 -12.67 62.72
CA ASP A 189 -5.53 -13.49 62.92
C ASP A 189 -5.64 -14.67 61.93
N GLU A 190 -6.26 -15.72 62.45
CA GLU A 190 -6.23 -17.13 62.06
C GLU A 190 -7.10 -17.56 60.87
N GLU A 191 -6.70 -18.70 60.30
CA GLU A 191 -7.49 -19.82 59.74
C GLU A 191 -8.69 -19.55 58.81
N ASN A 192 -8.62 -20.10 57.59
CA ASN A 192 -9.41 -21.29 57.23
C ASN A 192 -8.95 -21.84 55.87
N GLY A 193 -8.66 -23.15 55.85
CA GLY A 193 -8.11 -23.86 54.70
C GLY A 193 -9.10 -24.08 53.54
N LEU A 194 -8.55 -24.61 52.44
CA LEU A 194 -9.03 -25.84 51.79
C LEU A 194 -8.16 -26.14 50.54
N ASP A 195 -7.63 -27.37 50.58
CA ASP A 195 -7.27 -28.27 49.48
C ASP A 195 -6.20 -27.91 48.45
N GLU A 196 -5.06 -28.57 48.66
CA GLU A 196 -4.12 -29.03 47.66
C GLU A 196 -4.83 -29.70 46.47
N ARG A 197 -4.62 -29.15 45.27
CA ARG A 197 -4.59 -29.96 44.05
C ARG A 197 -3.25 -29.76 43.37
N GLN A 198 -2.47 -30.84 43.39
CA GLN A 198 -1.38 -31.08 42.46
C GLN A 198 -1.97 -31.17 41.06
N ASP A 199 -1.85 -30.10 40.27
CA ASP A 199 -1.95 -30.23 38.82
C ASP A 199 -0.54 -30.53 38.28
N GLN A 200 -0.26 -31.83 38.18
CA GLN A 200 0.72 -32.36 37.23
C GLN A 200 0.17 -32.15 35.82
N ASP A 201 0.38 -30.96 35.26
CA ASP A 201 0.21 -30.75 33.82
C ASP A 201 1.47 -31.22 33.10
N SER A 202 1.54 -32.54 32.92
CA SER A 202 2.35 -33.17 31.87
C SER A 202 1.46 -33.40 30.64
N ASP A 203 1.25 -32.36 29.85
CA ASP A 203 0.78 -32.52 28.47
C ASP A 203 1.71 -31.75 27.51
N ASP A 204 2.62 -32.57 26.96
CA ASP A 204 3.53 -32.31 25.87
C ASP A 204 2.77 -31.99 24.58
N ASP A 205 2.50 -30.70 24.36
CA ASP A 205 2.15 -30.15 23.04
C ASP A 205 2.98 -28.87 22.78
N GLY A 206 4.30 -29.01 22.89
CA GLY A 206 5.31 -27.95 22.70
C GLY A 206 5.47 -27.49 21.25
N GLY A 207 4.44 -26.87 20.68
CA GLY A 207 4.44 -26.40 19.29
C GLY A 207 5.39 -25.22 19.02
N GLY A 208 6.51 -25.46 18.32
CA GLY A 208 7.17 -24.51 17.41
C GLY A 208 7.75 -23.18 17.93
N TRP A 209 7.83 -22.95 19.24
CA TRP A 209 8.40 -21.72 19.82
C TRP A 209 9.92 -21.65 19.63
N ILE A 210 10.50 -20.42 19.61
CA ILE A 210 11.94 -20.20 19.74
C ILE A 210 12.20 -19.76 21.18
N THR A 211 12.82 -20.61 21.99
CA THR A 211 13.13 -20.39 23.41
C THR A 211 14.64 -20.32 23.63
N PRO A 212 15.14 -19.70 24.72
CA PRO A 212 16.56 -19.74 25.06
C PRO A 212 17.14 -21.17 25.16
N SER A 213 16.31 -22.14 25.56
CA SER A 213 16.67 -23.55 25.66
C SER A 213 16.82 -24.20 24.28
N ASN A 214 15.95 -23.85 23.32
CA ASN A 214 16.01 -24.40 21.98
C ASN A 214 16.79 -23.54 20.98
N ILE A 215 17.20 -22.30 21.29
CA ILE A 215 17.93 -21.48 20.30
C ILE A 215 19.26 -22.11 19.94
N LYS A 216 19.95 -22.70 20.95
CA LYS A 216 21.17 -23.48 20.73
C LYS A 216 20.85 -24.77 20.01
N GLN A 217 19.73 -25.43 20.31
CA GLN A 217 19.27 -26.64 19.64
C GLN A 217 18.88 -26.39 18.17
N ILE A 218 18.15 -25.33 17.84
CA ILE A 218 17.76 -24.94 16.49
C ILE A 218 18.99 -24.47 15.73
N GLN A 219 19.87 -23.72 16.37
CA GLN A 219 21.21 -23.47 15.83
C GLN A 219 21.99 -24.77 15.66
N GLN A 220 21.85 -25.78 16.53
CA GLN A 220 22.55 -27.07 16.49
C GLN A 220 21.94 -28.10 15.53
N GLU A 221 20.63 -28.10 15.30
CA GLU A 221 19.90 -28.84 14.28
C GLU A 221 20.22 -28.24 12.91
N MET A 222 20.32 -26.91 12.84
CA MET A 222 21.00 -26.22 11.75
C MET A 222 22.52 -26.40 11.76
N LYS A 223 23.16 -27.00 12.79
CA LYS A 223 24.63 -27.22 12.86
C LYS A 223 25.08 -28.69 12.93
N GLN A 224 24.20 -29.69 12.86
CA GLN A 224 24.57 -31.08 13.14
C GLN A 224 25.51 -31.62 12.04
N CYS A 225 26.80 -31.73 12.36
CA CYS A 225 27.81 -32.38 11.54
C CYS A 225 27.59 -33.90 11.54
N ALA A 226 26.75 -34.38 10.64
CA ALA A 226 26.64 -35.81 10.41
C ALA A 226 27.72 -36.27 9.41
N VAL A 227 28.96 -36.44 9.88
CA VAL A 227 30.00 -37.11 9.09
C VAL A 227 29.61 -38.59 8.97
N PRO A 228 29.44 -39.14 7.76
CA PRO A 228 29.18 -40.56 7.60
C PRO A 228 30.36 -41.37 8.18
N LYS A 229 30.07 -42.52 8.83
CA LYS A 229 31.13 -43.44 9.26
C LYS A 229 31.84 -43.97 8.00
N ASP A 230 33.18 -43.88 8.00
CA ASP A 230 34.09 -44.45 6.97
C ASP A 230 34.36 -43.62 5.69
N VAL A 231 34.39 -42.29 5.78
CA VAL A 231 34.75 -41.40 4.66
C VAL A 231 36.24 -41.03 4.69
N ARG A 232 36.99 -41.28 3.60
CA ARG A 232 38.42 -40.93 3.46
C ARG A 232 38.68 -39.54 2.86
N VAL A 233 37.91 -39.15 1.84
CA VAL A 233 38.01 -37.85 1.17
C VAL A 233 36.64 -37.16 1.23
N GLY A 234 36.63 -35.86 1.51
CA GLY A 234 35.38 -35.10 1.48
C GLY A 234 35.54 -33.62 1.25
N CYS A 235 34.49 -33.00 0.72
CA CYS A 235 34.46 -31.56 0.43
C CYS A 235 33.59 -30.82 1.42
N VAL A 236 34.13 -29.79 2.06
CA VAL A 236 33.36 -28.85 2.86
C VAL A 236 32.94 -27.68 1.98
N THR A 237 31.64 -27.60 1.68
CA THR A 237 31.03 -26.48 0.95
C THR A 237 29.62 -26.21 1.47
N THR A 238 29.20 -24.95 1.37
CA THR A 238 27.85 -24.50 1.68
C THR A 238 27.02 -24.19 0.43
N ASP A 239 27.63 -24.21 -0.76
CA ASP A 239 26.93 -23.91 -2.00
C ASP A 239 26.13 -25.12 -2.47
N PHE A 240 24.81 -24.93 -2.62
CA PHE A 240 23.91 -25.96 -3.12
C PHE A 240 24.31 -26.50 -4.50
N ALA A 241 24.81 -25.63 -5.41
CA ALA A 241 25.21 -26.05 -6.75
C ALA A 241 26.39 -27.03 -6.68
N MET A 242 27.37 -26.76 -5.82
CA MET A 242 28.51 -27.65 -5.59
C MET A 242 28.08 -28.95 -4.92
N GLN A 243 27.23 -28.88 -3.89
CA GLN A 243 26.73 -30.07 -3.20
C GLN A 243 25.94 -31.00 -4.13
N ASN A 244 25.09 -30.45 -4.99
CA ASN A 244 24.31 -31.24 -5.95
C ASN A 244 25.22 -31.99 -6.93
N VAL A 245 26.25 -31.31 -7.47
CA VAL A 245 27.22 -31.93 -8.37
C VAL A 245 28.01 -33.02 -7.64
N LEU A 246 28.50 -32.75 -6.42
CA LEU A 246 29.24 -33.74 -5.62
C LEU A 246 28.41 -34.99 -5.36
N LEU A 247 27.17 -34.83 -4.88
CA LEU A 247 26.27 -35.96 -4.60
C LEU A 247 25.94 -36.75 -5.87
N GLN A 248 25.69 -36.09 -7.00
CA GLN A 248 25.42 -36.77 -8.27
C GLN A 248 26.65 -37.50 -8.84
N MET A 249 27.86 -37.00 -8.59
CA MET A 249 29.11 -37.69 -8.95
C MET A 249 29.41 -38.88 -8.02
N GLY A 250 28.79 -38.95 -6.84
CA GLY A 250 29.08 -39.94 -5.80
C GLY A 250 30.20 -39.53 -4.84
N LEU A 251 30.57 -38.24 -4.81
CA LEU A 251 31.57 -37.69 -3.90
C LEU A 251 30.93 -37.29 -2.57
N HIS A 252 31.70 -37.46 -1.48
CA HIS A 252 31.22 -37.16 -0.14
C HIS A 252 31.32 -35.66 0.17
N VAL A 253 30.16 -35.05 0.41
CA VAL A 253 30.07 -33.70 0.99
C VAL A 253 30.22 -33.82 2.51
N LEU A 254 31.02 -32.95 3.11
CA LEU A 254 31.13 -32.79 4.55
C LEU A 254 30.41 -31.50 4.93
N ALA A 255 29.30 -31.63 5.66
CA ALA A 255 28.58 -30.46 6.11
C ALA A 255 29.31 -29.80 7.27
N VAL A 256 29.63 -28.52 7.10
CA VAL A 256 29.86 -27.62 8.22
C VAL A 256 28.50 -27.07 8.59
N ASN A 257 28.15 -27.23 9.86
CA ASN A 257 26.89 -26.75 10.40
C ASN A 257 25.67 -27.34 9.66
N GLY A 258 25.41 -28.64 9.69
CA GLY A 258 24.09 -29.21 9.32
C GLY A 258 23.63 -29.04 7.86
N MET A 259 24.41 -28.39 6.99
CA MET A 259 24.08 -28.17 5.57
C MET A 259 24.43 -29.38 4.69
N LEU A 260 24.16 -30.62 5.16
CA LEU A 260 24.21 -31.79 4.31
C LEU A 260 22.79 -32.06 3.81
N ILE A 261 22.61 -32.24 2.51
CA ILE A 261 21.30 -32.59 1.97
C ILE A 261 21.02 -34.06 2.32
N ARG A 262 20.44 -34.32 3.51
CA ARG A 262 19.82 -35.63 3.82
C ARG A 262 18.34 -35.61 3.47
N GLU A 263 17.61 -34.56 3.89
CA GLU A 263 16.19 -34.35 3.56
C GLU A 263 15.79 -32.85 3.50
N ALA A 264 16.76 -31.92 3.46
CA ALA A 264 16.46 -30.50 3.44
C ALA A 264 15.90 -30.07 2.08
N ARG A 265 14.61 -29.73 2.03
CA ARG A 265 13.93 -29.18 0.85
C ARG A 265 14.55 -27.81 0.50
N SER A 266 15.46 -27.80 -0.47
CA SER A 266 16.08 -26.59 -1.02
C SER A 266 15.22 -26.00 -2.14
N TYR A 267 15.54 -24.80 -2.61
CA TYR A 267 14.81 -24.15 -3.70
C TYR A 267 15.73 -23.85 -4.87
N ILE A 268 15.19 -24.00 -6.08
CA ILE A 268 15.81 -23.56 -7.33
C ILE A 268 14.83 -22.71 -8.12
N LEU A 269 15.35 -21.91 -9.05
CA LEU A 269 14.54 -21.13 -9.98
C LEU A 269 14.43 -21.85 -11.31
N ARG A 270 13.20 -22.09 -11.77
CA ARG A 270 12.91 -22.65 -13.10
C ARG A 270 12.18 -21.64 -13.97
N CYS A 271 12.63 -21.47 -15.20
CA CYS A 271 11.91 -20.69 -16.20
C CYS A 271 10.67 -21.48 -16.68
N HIS A 272 9.48 -20.88 -16.61
CA HIS A 272 8.28 -21.54 -17.14
C HIS A 272 8.11 -21.39 -18.66
N GLY A 273 8.98 -20.62 -19.34
CA GLY A 273 8.96 -20.44 -20.79
C GLY A 273 9.92 -21.38 -21.54
N CYS A 274 11.21 -21.38 -21.18
CA CYS A 274 12.23 -22.23 -21.80
C CYS A 274 12.64 -23.45 -20.95
N PHE A 275 12.02 -23.62 -19.77
CA PHE A 275 12.18 -24.78 -18.88
C PHE A 275 13.57 -25.00 -18.27
N LYS A 276 14.55 -24.15 -18.59
CA LYS A 276 15.88 -24.14 -17.95
C LYS A 276 15.79 -23.74 -16.48
N THR A 277 16.59 -24.41 -15.66
CA THR A 277 16.72 -24.21 -14.21
C THR A 277 18.01 -23.48 -13.87
N THR A 278 18.04 -22.84 -12.71
CA THR A 278 19.24 -22.26 -12.09
C THR A 278 19.10 -22.32 -10.57
N SER A 279 20.20 -22.58 -9.88
CA SER A 279 20.29 -22.58 -8.41
C SER A 279 20.57 -21.19 -7.82
N ASP A 280 20.94 -20.20 -8.64
CA ASP A 280 21.16 -18.82 -8.18
C ASP A 280 19.83 -18.14 -7.84
N MET A 281 19.53 -18.07 -6.53
CA MET A 281 18.30 -17.51 -5.98
C MET A 281 18.20 -15.98 -6.10
N SER A 282 19.29 -15.28 -6.46
CA SER A 282 19.29 -13.84 -6.68
C SER A 282 18.76 -13.43 -8.06
N ARG A 283 18.71 -14.39 -9.00
CA ARG A 283 18.30 -14.14 -10.39
C ARG A 283 16.83 -13.79 -10.50
N VAL A 284 16.56 -12.87 -11.41
CA VAL A 284 15.20 -12.44 -11.76
C VAL A 284 14.88 -12.73 -13.23
N PHE A 285 15.90 -12.65 -14.09
CA PHE A 285 15.84 -12.96 -15.52
C PHE A 285 16.43 -14.34 -15.79
N CYS A 286 15.84 -15.07 -16.73
CA CYS A 286 16.36 -16.36 -17.16
C CYS A 286 17.61 -16.15 -18.02
N ALA A 287 18.73 -16.79 -17.64
CA ALA A 287 20.00 -16.68 -18.37
C ALA A 287 19.94 -17.21 -19.82
N HIS A 288 18.98 -18.08 -20.15
CA HIS A 288 18.85 -18.64 -21.49
C HIS A 288 17.98 -17.80 -22.43
N CYS A 289 16.79 -17.37 -21.99
CA CYS A 289 15.85 -16.64 -22.84
C CYS A 289 15.72 -15.15 -22.53
N GLY A 290 16.45 -14.63 -21.53
CA GLY A 290 16.42 -13.23 -21.11
C GLY A 290 15.15 -12.78 -20.40
N ASN A 291 14.06 -13.55 -20.47
CA ASN A 291 12.77 -13.17 -19.92
C ASN A 291 12.72 -13.24 -18.39
N LYS A 292 11.91 -12.36 -17.79
CA LYS A 292 11.61 -12.32 -16.36
C LYS A 292 10.58 -13.38 -15.93
N THR A 293 10.89 -14.65 -16.18
CA THR A 293 9.95 -15.78 -16.13
C THR A 293 10.35 -16.87 -15.14
N LEU A 294 11.33 -16.60 -14.28
CA LEU A 294 11.75 -17.53 -13.23
C LEU A 294 10.64 -17.74 -12.18
N LYS A 295 10.54 -18.97 -11.68
CA LYS A 295 9.62 -19.41 -10.63
C LYS A 295 10.35 -20.33 -9.67
N LYS A 296 10.11 -20.14 -8.38
CA LYS A 296 10.70 -20.95 -7.31
C LYS A 296 10.07 -22.35 -7.28
N VAL A 297 10.90 -23.38 -7.30
CA VAL A 297 10.52 -24.80 -7.21
C VAL A 297 11.36 -25.43 -6.11
N SER A 298 10.73 -26.20 -5.23
CA SER A 298 11.45 -26.92 -4.20
C SER A 298 12.05 -28.22 -4.73
N VAL A 299 13.29 -28.52 -4.31
CA VAL A 299 14.04 -29.72 -4.66
C VAL A 299 14.54 -30.46 -3.43
N THR A 300 14.59 -31.78 -3.52
CA THR A 300 15.21 -32.66 -2.54
C THR A 300 16.23 -33.52 -3.29
N VAL A 301 17.47 -33.57 -2.80
CA VAL A 301 18.50 -34.49 -3.31
C VAL A 301 18.65 -35.56 -2.24
N SER A 302 18.50 -36.82 -2.62
CA SER A 302 18.75 -37.94 -1.70
C SER A 302 20.24 -38.30 -1.68
N ASP A 303 20.68 -39.03 -0.66
CA ASP A 303 22.07 -39.53 -0.56
C ASP A 303 22.50 -40.36 -1.78
N ASP A 304 21.55 -41.02 -2.47
CA ASP A 304 21.79 -41.76 -3.71
C ASP A 304 22.03 -40.86 -4.94
N GLY A 305 21.92 -39.54 -4.80
CA GLY A 305 22.05 -38.57 -5.91
C GLY A 305 20.77 -38.37 -6.71
N THR A 306 19.65 -38.99 -6.34
CA THR A 306 18.35 -38.76 -7.00
C THR A 306 17.82 -37.36 -6.71
N LEU A 307 17.62 -36.54 -7.75
CA LEU A 307 16.99 -35.22 -7.64
C LEU A 307 15.46 -35.33 -7.76
N HIS A 308 14.74 -34.88 -6.73
CA HIS A 308 13.28 -34.82 -6.68
C HIS A 308 12.78 -33.37 -6.71
N MET A 309 12.06 -32.98 -7.77
CA MET A 309 11.44 -31.65 -7.88
C MET A 309 9.96 -31.69 -7.48
N HIS A 310 9.54 -30.79 -6.58
CA HIS A 310 8.14 -30.65 -6.17
C HIS A 310 7.54 -29.39 -6.79
N PHE A 311 6.68 -29.56 -7.80
CA PHE A 311 5.99 -28.46 -8.48
C PHE A 311 4.70 -28.03 -7.77
N SER A 312 4.38 -26.74 -7.85
CA SER A 312 3.10 -26.21 -7.38
C SER A 312 2.07 -26.13 -8.50
N ARG A 313 0.92 -26.80 -8.31
CA ARG A 313 -0.29 -26.71 -9.17
C ARG A 313 -1.20 -25.52 -8.81
N ASN A 314 -0.79 -24.68 -7.87
CA ASN A 314 -1.58 -23.53 -7.43
C ASN A 314 -1.77 -22.51 -8.58
N PRO A 315 -3.02 -22.20 -9.01
CA PRO A 315 -3.28 -21.28 -10.12
C PRO A 315 -2.74 -19.87 -9.92
N LYS A 316 -2.47 -19.45 -8.67
CA LYS A 316 -1.91 -18.13 -8.36
C LYS A 316 -0.45 -17.98 -8.82
N VAL A 317 0.29 -19.08 -8.99
CA VAL A 317 1.72 -19.07 -9.34
C VAL A 317 1.94 -18.67 -10.80
N LEU A 318 1.10 -19.17 -11.70
CA LEU A 318 1.13 -18.88 -13.14
C LEU A 318 -0.11 -18.09 -13.56
N ASN A 319 -0.21 -16.85 -13.06
CA ASN A 319 -1.30 -15.95 -13.38
C ASN A 319 -0.80 -14.77 -14.26
N PRO A 320 -1.42 -14.50 -15.42
CA PRO A 320 -1.00 -13.43 -16.32
C PRO A 320 -1.41 -12.01 -15.86
N ARG A 321 -2.14 -11.86 -14.77
CA ARG A 321 -2.68 -10.57 -14.30
C ARG A 321 -1.55 -9.62 -13.87
N GLY A 322 -1.63 -8.37 -14.35
CA GLY A 322 -0.67 -7.31 -14.03
C GLY A 322 0.66 -7.37 -14.78
N LEU A 323 0.78 -8.27 -15.77
CA LEU A 323 1.96 -8.36 -16.64
C LEU A 323 1.88 -7.41 -17.85
N ARG A 324 0.69 -7.15 -18.40
CA ARG A 324 0.48 -6.26 -19.56
C ARG A 324 -0.03 -4.89 -19.11
N TYR A 325 0.78 -3.85 -19.34
CA TYR A 325 0.46 -2.45 -19.06
C TYR A 325 1.24 -1.53 -20.00
N SER A 326 0.78 -0.29 -20.14
CA SER A 326 1.45 0.70 -20.98
C SER A 326 2.77 1.14 -20.36
N LEU A 327 3.86 0.96 -21.11
CA LEU A 327 5.19 1.43 -20.70
C LEU A 327 5.38 2.90 -21.07
N PRO A 328 6.09 3.70 -20.26
CA PRO A 328 6.50 5.05 -20.63
C PRO A 328 7.42 5.02 -21.86
N THR A 329 7.50 6.15 -22.58
CA THR A 329 8.49 6.33 -23.64
C THR A 329 9.91 6.22 -23.08
N PRO A 330 10.86 5.61 -23.81
CA PRO A 330 12.23 5.49 -23.35
C PRO A 330 12.88 6.87 -23.26
N LYS A 331 13.54 7.15 -22.14
CA LYS A 331 14.24 8.42 -21.89
C LYS A 331 15.71 8.17 -21.55
N GLY A 332 16.57 9.06 -22.03
CA GLY A 332 18.00 9.11 -21.70
C GLY A 332 18.34 10.26 -20.75
N GLY A 333 19.62 10.35 -20.36
CA GLY A 333 20.15 11.42 -19.52
C GLY A 333 20.56 10.98 -18.11
N LYS A 334 21.16 11.90 -17.34
CA LYS A 334 21.75 11.61 -16.02
C LYS A 334 20.75 11.15 -14.96
N TYR A 335 19.46 11.48 -15.14
CA TYR A 335 18.40 11.24 -14.16
C TYR A 335 17.29 10.31 -14.68
N ALA A 336 17.43 9.75 -15.87
CA ALA A 336 16.40 8.89 -16.45
C ALA A 336 16.37 7.53 -15.73
N ILE A 337 15.17 7.11 -15.30
CA ILE A 337 14.92 5.82 -14.66
C ILE A 337 13.84 5.05 -15.44
N ASN A 338 14.28 4.27 -16.42
CA ASN A 338 13.38 3.42 -17.20
C ASN A 338 13.01 2.15 -16.40
N PRO A 339 11.85 1.52 -16.64
CA PRO A 339 11.53 0.21 -16.08
C PRO A 339 12.62 -0.82 -16.40
N HIS A 340 12.89 -1.74 -15.47
CA HIS A 340 13.93 -2.78 -15.60
C HIS A 340 13.38 -4.00 -16.38
N LEU A 341 13.82 -4.17 -17.63
CA LEU A 341 13.31 -5.13 -18.61
C LEU A 341 14.29 -6.24 -18.98
N THR A 342 15.61 -5.99 -18.93
CA THR A 342 16.67 -6.97 -19.22
C THR A 342 17.76 -6.93 -18.15
N GLU A 343 18.51 -8.02 -17.99
CA GLU A 343 19.55 -8.14 -16.96
C GLU A 343 20.74 -7.20 -17.16
N ASP A 344 21.07 -6.91 -18.42
CA ASP A 344 22.18 -6.06 -18.86
C ASP A 344 21.77 -4.59 -19.05
N GLN A 345 20.58 -4.22 -18.57
CA GLN A 345 20.06 -2.87 -18.72
C GLN A 345 20.93 -1.84 -18.00
N ARG A 346 21.39 -0.85 -18.77
CA ARG A 346 22.22 0.25 -18.25
C ARG A 346 21.38 1.27 -17.49
N PHE A 347 21.72 1.49 -16.23
CA PHE A 347 21.14 2.54 -15.39
C PHE A 347 22.16 3.68 -15.16
N PRO A 348 21.73 4.95 -15.22
CA PRO A 348 22.56 6.06 -14.76
C PRO A 348 22.96 5.90 -13.30
N GLN A 349 24.12 6.43 -12.91
CA GLN A 349 24.62 6.33 -11.54
C GLN A 349 23.84 7.26 -10.59
N LEU A 350 22.78 6.72 -10.00
CA LEU A 350 21.98 7.39 -8.96
C LEU A 350 22.27 6.72 -7.61
N ARG A 351 23.42 7.07 -7.02
CA ARG A 351 23.88 6.50 -5.73
C ARG A 351 23.49 7.40 -4.56
N LEU A 352 23.33 6.78 -3.41
CA LEU A 352 23.12 7.46 -2.13
C LEU A 352 24.44 8.00 -1.57
N SER A 353 24.34 9.06 -0.77
CA SER A 353 25.45 9.59 0.00
C SER A 353 25.95 8.57 1.05
N ARG A 354 27.09 8.84 1.69
CA ARG A 354 27.56 8.00 2.81
C ARG A 354 26.58 8.06 3.98
N LYS A 355 26.08 9.25 4.31
CA LYS A 355 25.11 9.49 5.40
C LYS A 355 23.82 8.69 5.19
N ALA A 356 23.25 8.74 3.99
CA ALA A 356 22.03 8.01 3.65
C ALA A 356 22.15 6.48 3.69
N ARG A 357 23.36 5.92 3.62
CA ARG A 357 23.61 4.47 3.67
C ARG A 357 23.87 3.94 5.08
N GLN A 358 24.09 4.83 6.05
CA GLN A 358 24.33 4.44 7.43
C GLN A 358 23.03 3.97 8.07
N LYS A 359 23.12 2.88 8.82
CA LYS A 359 22.07 2.38 9.70
C LYS A 359 22.58 2.43 11.12
N THR A 360 21.68 2.55 12.09
CA THR A 360 22.04 2.39 13.49
C THR A 360 22.33 0.92 13.78
N ASP A 361 23.52 0.64 14.31
CA ASP A 361 23.83 -0.65 14.94
C ASP A 361 23.91 -0.44 16.45
N VAL A 362 22.92 -0.97 17.17
CA VAL A 362 22.78 -0.81 18.63
C VAL A 362 23.84 -1.60 19.39
N PHE A 363 24.38 -2.65 18.78
CA PHE A 363 25.38 -3.54 19.41
C PHE A 363 26.82 -3.18 19.02
N ALA A 364 27.00 -2.10 18.26
CA ALA A 364 28.33 -1.61 17.92
C ALA A 364 28.95 -0.89 19.13
N PRO A 365 30.28 -1.01 19.32
CA PRO A 365 30.95 -0.45 20.50
C PRO A 365 30.88 1.09 20.57
N ASP A 366 30.67 1.75 19.44
CA ASP A 366 30.51 3.21 19.32
C ASP A 366 29.10 3.71 19.65
N TYR A 367 28.12 2.81 19.84
CA TYR A 367 26.73 3.19 20.13
C TYR A 367 26.57 3.92 21.47
N VAL A 368 27.27 3.48 22.52
CA VAL A 368 27.19 4.07 23.88
C VAL A 368 27.65 5.53 23.90
N ALA A 369 28.58 5.89 23.02
CA ALA A 369 29.10 7.26 22.90
C ALA A 369 28.22 8.16 22.00
N GLY A 370 27.12 7.65 21.45
CA GLY A 370 26.25 8.38 20.53
C GLY A 370 25.42 9.46 21.21
N VAL A 371 25.45 10.69 20.68
CA VAL A 371 24.58 11.79 21.11
C VAL A 371 23.10 11.55 20.83
N SER A 372 22.80 10.66 19.87
CA SER A 372 21.45 10.25 19.51
C SER A 372 21.40 8.73 19.38
N PRO A 373 20.31 8.08 19.83
CA PRO A 373 20.09 6.65 19.62
C PRO A 373 19.94 6.25 18.14
N PHE A 374 19.80 7.22 17.23
CA PHE A 374 19.52 6.95 15.81
C PHE A 374 20.53 7.62 14.87
N ALA A 375 20.86 6.92 13.79
CA ALA A 375 21.63 7.49 12.69
C ALA A 375 20.85 8.64 12.04
N GLU A 376 21.56 9.73 11.75
CA GLU A 376 20.95 10.94 11.23
C GLU A 376 20.59 10.80 9.75
N ASN A 377 19.42 11.32 9.35
CA ASN A 377 18.95 11.25 7.97
C ASN A 377 19.69 12.22 7.03
N ASP A 378 19.83 11.84 5.77
CA ASP A 378 20.35 12.73 4.73
C ASP A 378 19.22 13.49 4.04
N ILE A 379 19.12 14.79 4.34
CA ILE A 379 18.17 15.72 3.71
C ILE A 379 18.87 16.78 2.83
N SER A 380 20.19 16.86 2.89
CA SER A 380 20.97 17.96 2.29
C SER A 380 21.57 17.61 0.93
N SER A 381 21.86 16.34 0.69
CA SER A 381 22.54 15.92 -0.53
C SER A 381 21.68 16.10 -1.78
N ARG A 382 22.35 16.23 -2.93
CA ARG A 382 21.66 16.24 -4.23
C ARG A 382 20.86 14.95 -4.46
N SER A 383 21.33 13.81 -3.95
CA SER A 383 20.60 12.53 -4.02
C SER A 383 19.30 12.55 -3.21
N ALA A 384 19.26 13.26 -2.07
CA ALA A 384 18.05 13.43 -1.29
C ALA A 384 17.02 14.28 -2.04
N THR A 385 17.44 15.38 -2.68
CA THR A 385 16.56 16.20 -3.56
C THR A 385 15.99 15.39 -4.72
N LEU A 386 16.81 14.53 -5.33
CA LEU A 386 16.41 13.62 -6.41
C LEU A 386 15.59 12.42 -5.92
N GLN A 387 15.36 12.30 -4.61
CA GLN A 387 14.61 11.22 -3.98
C GLN A 387 15.15 9.83 -4.32
N VAL A 388 16.47 9.68 -4.41
CA VAL A 388 17.11 8.39 -4.59
C VAL A 388 16.78 7.51 -3.37
N ARG A 389 16.44 6.25 -3.61
CA ARG A 389 16.09 5.28 -2.56
C ARG A 389 16.94 4.04 -2.70
N ASP A 390 17.19 3.35 -1.59
CA ASP A 390 17.84 2.05 -1.58
C ASP A 390 17.06 1.03 -2.42
N SER A 391 17.80 0.18 -3.14
CA SER A 391 17.23 -0.87 -3.98
C SER A 391 16.44 -1.93 -3.19
N THR A 392 16.68 -2.03 -1.88
CA THR A 392 15.96 -2.92 -0.95
C THR A 392 14.55 -2.40 -0.63
N LEU A 393 14.34 -1.08 -0.63
CA LEU A 393 13.06 -0.47 -0.32
C LEU A 393 12.02 -0.70 -1.43
N GLY A 394 10.74 -0.68 -1.06
CA GLY A 394 9.63 -0.75 -2.01
C GLY A 394 9.50 -2.07 -2.78
N ALA A 395 10.11 -3.16 -2.29
CA ALA A 395 9.91 -4.50 -2.85
C ALA A 395 8.42 -4.88 -2.88
N GLY A 396 7.67 -4.67 -1.80
CA GLY A 396 6.22 -4.92 -1.76
C GLY A 396 5.44 -4.08 -2.78
N ARG A 397 5.74 -2.78 -2.90
CA ARG A 397 5.09 -1.88 -3.87
C ARG A 397 5.33 -2.33 -5.32
N ARG A 398 6.52 -2.86 -5.63
CA ARG A 398 6.86 -3.39 -6.96
C ARG A 398 6.14 -4.70 -7.29
N ARG A 399 5.63 -5.43 -6.29
CA ARG A 399 4.81 -6.64 -6.50
C ARG A 399 3.33 -6.32 -6.80
N LEU A 400 2.90 -5.07 -6.62
CA LEU A 400 1.52 -4.66 -6.91
C LEU A 400 1.29 -4.55 -8.42
N ASN A 401 0.09 -4.95 -8.84
CA ASN A 401 -0.38 -4.80 -10.21
C ASN A 401 -0.42 -3.29 -10.61
N PRO A 402 0.31 -2.86 -11.67
CA PRO A 402 0.28 -1.47 -12.14
C PRO A 402 -1.10 -0.97 -12.58
N ASN A 403 -1.99 -1.87 -13.03
CA ASN A 403 -3.33 -1.54 -13.48
C ASN A 403 -4.33 -1.33 -12.31
N ALA A 404 -3.94 -1.63 -11.07
CA ALA A 404 -4.81 -1.46 -9.91
C ALA A 404 -4.88 0.02 -9.46
N SER A 405 -6.07 0.47 -9.05
CA SER A 405 -6.24 1.80 -8.47
C SER A 405 -5.48 1.92 -7.15
N ARG A 406 -4.84 3.06 -6.94
CA ARG A 406 -4.15 3.41 -5.68
C ARG A 406 -4.96 4.47 -4.94
N LYS A 407 -4.78 4.55 -3.63
CA LYS A 407 -5.37 5.63 -2.82
C LYS A 407 -5.01 6.98 -3.44
N LYS A 408 -6.04 7.76 -3.78
CA LYS A 408 -5.89 9.14 -4.26
C LYS A 408 -5.39 9.95 -3.06
N PHE A 409 -4.14 10.40 -3.09
CA PHE A 409 -3.66 11.39 -2.11
C PHE A 409 -4.64 12.56 -2.10
N VAL A 410 -5.03 13.04 -0.91
CA VAL A 410 -5.97 14.16 -0.71
C VAL A 410 -5.49 15.32 -1.58
N LYS A 411 -6.14 15.53 -2.74
CA LYS A 411 -5.94 16.75 -3.49
C LYS A 411 -6.32 17.87 -2.53
N LYS A 412 -5.47 18.90 -2.37
CA LYS A 412 -5.85 20.12 -1.66
C LYS A 412 -7.20 20.57 -2.23
N ARG A 413 -8.24 20.56 -1.41
CA ARG A 413 -9.58 20.98 -1.82
C ARG A 413 -9.53 22.47 -2.13
N LYS A 414 -10.29 22.89 -3.14
CA LYS A 414 -10.32 24.29 -3.58
C LYS A 414 -11.66 24.92 -3.23
N ALA A 415 -11.62 26.13 -2.69
CA ALA A 415 -12.82 26.92 -2.41
C ALA A 415 -12.81 28.22 -3.24
N LEU A 416 -13.96 28.58 -3.77
CA LEU A 416 -14.23 29.88 -4.37
C LEU A 416 -15.16 30.67 -3.45
N ILE A 417 -14.77 31.87 -3.03
CA ILE A 417 -15.63 32.80 -2.29
C ILE A 417 -16.04 33.92 -3.22
N VAL A 418 -17.34 34.05 -3.50
CA VAL A 418 -17.91 35.14 -4.28
C VAL A 418 -18.53 36.15 -3.30
N LEU A 419 -17.95 37.35 -3.22
CA LEU A 419 -18.41 38.43 -2.34
C LEU A 419 -19.13 39.51 -3.16
N ALA A 420 -20.33 39.88 -2.71
CA ALA A 420 -21.14 40.92 -3.33
C ALA A 420 -21.46 42.06 -2.35
N HIS A 421 -20.43 42.79 -1.90
CA HIS A 421 -20.56 43.99 -1.07
C HIS A 421 -19.46 45.01 -1.43
N SER A 422 -19.78 46.30 -1.49
CA SER A 422 -18.81 47.36 -1.87
C SER A 422 -17.81 47.68 -0.77
N GLU A 423 -18.29 47.80 0.46
CA GLU A 423 -17.48 48.29 1.57
C GLU A 423 -16.61 47.22 2.22
N ARG A 424 -15.30 47.52 2.34
CA ARG A 424 -14.32 46.69 3.08
C ARG A 424 -14.54 46.71 4.59
N THR A 425 -15.22 47.74 5.10
CA THR A 425 -15.60 47.89 6.51
C THR A 425 -16.89 47.14 6.86
N SER A 426 -17.55 46.52 5.88
CA SER A 426 -18.80 45.79 6.12
C SER A 426 -18.59 44.47 6.86
N PHE A 427 -19.63 44.04 7.58
CA PHE A 427 -19.63 42.71 8.20
C PHE A 427 -19.58 41.58 7.16
N ASN A 428 -20.08 41.80 5.94
CA ASN A 428 -19.96 40.84 4.83
C ASN A 428 -18.49 40.65 4.42
N TYR A 429 -17.71 41.73 4.36
CA TYR A 429 -16.27 41.63 4.10
C TYR A 429 -15.56 40.87 5.23
N ALA A 430 -15.93 41.13 6.49
CA ALA A 430 -15.40 40.40 7.65
C ALA A 430 -15.73 38.89 7.61
N MET A 431 -16.97 38.51 7.26
CA MET A 431 -17.37 37.11 7.08
C MET A 431 -16.58 36.41 5.96
N LYS A 432 -16.28 37.13 4.86
CA LYS A 432 -15.41 36.64 3.79
C LYS A 432 -13.97 36.43 4.28
N GLU A 433 -13.39 37.35 5.03
CA GLU A 433 -12.05 37.19 5.60
C GLU A 433 -11.98 36.02 6.60
N ALA A 434 -12.98 35.91 7.48
CA ALA A 434 -13.09 34.78 8.40
C ALA A 434 -13.16 33.43 7.65
N ALA A 435 -13.88 33.38 6.52
CA ALA A 435 -13.93 32.19 5.68
C ALA A 435 -12.58 31.83 5.05
N ILE A 436 -11.85 32.83 4.55
CA ILE A 436 -10.49 32.64 3.99
C ILE A 436 -9.56 32.07 5.06
N GLU A 437 -9.57 32.65 6.26
CA GLU A 437 -8.72 32.25 7.38
C GLU A 437 -8.99 30.80 7.78
N ALA A 438 -10.26 30.43 8.02
CA ALA A 438 -10.65 29.09 8.47
C ALA A 438 -10.30 28.00 7.43
N LEU A 439 -10.64 28.25 6.16
CA LEU A 439 -10.39 27.28 5.09
C LEU A 439 -8.89 27.10 4.83
N LYS A 440 -8.10 28.17 4.81
CA LYS A 440 -6.63 28.08 4.66
C LYS A 440 -6.00 27.31 5.82
N ARG A 441 -6.48 27.52 7.06
CA ARG A 441 -6.01 26.78 8.26
C ARG A 441 -6.22 25.28 8.11
N LYS A 442 -7.30 24.84 7.45
CA LYS A 442 -7.59 23.42 7.14
C LYS A 442 -6.95 22.92 5.83
N GLY A 443 -6.05 23.69 5.23
CA GLY A 443 -5.27 23.28 4.05
C GLY A 443 -5.98 23.42 2.71
N TRP A 444 -7.08 24.18 2.64
CA TRP A 444 -7.75 24.50 1.37
C TRP A 444 -6.99 25.54 0.57
N GLU A 445 -7.08 25.46 -0.75
CA GLU A 445 -6.71 26.55 -1.66
C GLU A 445 -7.93 27.46 -1.85
N VAL A 446 -7.82 28.74 -1.49
CA VAL A 446 -8.96 29.67 -1.50
C VAL A 446 -8.75 30.74 -2.56
N THR A 447 -9.71 30.86 -3.47
CA THR A 447 -9.78 31.90 -4.50
C THR A 447 -10.98 32.80 -4.23
N VAL A 448 -10.87 34.09 -4.55
CA VAL A 448 -11.92 35.08 -4.27
C VAL A 448 -12.36 35.75 -5.56
N SER A 449 -13.67 35.99 -5.68
CA SER A 449 -14.28 36.91 -6.64
C SER A 449 -15.03 37.99 -5.85
N ASP A 450 -14.33 39.07 -5.55
CA ASP A 450 -14.92 40.26 -4.93
C ASP A 450 -15.49 41.13 -6.07
N LEU A 451 -16.80 41.01 -6.28
CA LEU A 451 -17.44 41.52 -7.49
C LEU A 451 -17.34 43.04 -7.62
N TYR A 452 -17.43 43.76 -6.50
CA TYR A 452 -17.28 45.20 -6.48
C TYR A 452 -15.82 45.61 -6.66
N ALA A 453 -14.87 44.96 -5.97
CA ALA A 453 -13.44 45.27 -6.14
C ALA A 453 -12.93 44.96 -7.57
N MET A 454 -13.55 44.00 -8.25
CA MET A 454 -13.27 43.65 -9.65
C MET A 454 -13.93 44.61 -10.65
N ASN A 455 -14.81 45.52 -10.22
CA ASN A 455 -15.71 46.27 -11.10
C ASN A 455 -16.43 45.35 -12.10
N PHE A 456 -16.94 44.21 -11.61
CA PHE A 456 -17.55 43.19 -12.46
C PHE A 456 -18.78 43.77 -13.18
N ASN A 457 -18.80 43.67 -14.51
CA ASN A 457 -19.96 44.06 -15.31
C ASN A 457 -21.10 43.05 -15.11
N PRO A 458 -22.27 43.42 -14.57
CA PRO A 458 -23.36 42.47 -14.32
C PRO A 458 -24.35 42.36 -15.48
N VAL A 459 -24.22 43.16 -16.54
CA VAL A 459 -25.23 43.23 -17.60
C VAL A 459 -24.88 42.30 -18.74
N ILE A 460 -25.73 41.28 -18.98
CA ILE A 460 -25.62 40.42 -20.15
C ILE A 460 -25.78 41.23 -21.44
N SER A 461 -24.90 41.02 -22.41
CA SER A 461 -25.00 41.69 -23.70
C SER A 461 -24.23 40.96 -24.80
N ARG A 462 -24.39 41.41 -26.05
CA ARG A 462 -23.57 40.93 -27.18
C ARG A 462 -22.06 41.12 -26.96
N LYS A 463 -21.63 42.01 -26.05
CA LYS A 463 -20.21 42.23 -25.71
C LYS A 463 -19.60 41.06 -24.93
N ASP A 464 -20.42 40.14 -24.44
CA ASP A 464 -19.96 38.90 -23.80
C ASP A 464 -19.39 37.88 -24.80
N ILE A 465 -19.52 38.16 -26.10
CA ILE A 465 -19.08 37.30 -27.18
C ILE A 465 -18.06 38.06 -28.04
N THR A 466 -16.90 37.46 -28.22
CA THR A 466 -15.86 37.93 -29.15
C THR A 466 -16.05 37.29 -30.53
N GLY A 467 -15.73 38.03 -31.59
CA GLY A 467 -15.86 37.53 -32.96
C GLY A 467 -17.28 37.60 -33.54
N LYS A 468 -17.55 36.76 -34.55
CA LYS A 468 -18.81 36.78 -35.32
C LYS A 468 -19.95 36.10 -34.55
N LEU A 469 -21.10 36.77 -34.49
CA LEU A 469 -22.37 36.19 -34.06
C LEU A 469 -22.96 35.33 -35.19
N LYS A 470 -23.72 34.30 -34.84
CA LYS A 470 -24.39 33.43 -35.81
C LYS A 470 -25.56 34.16 -36.50
N ASP A 471 -26.37 34.88 -35.72
CA ASP A 471 -27.49 35.68 -36.21
C ASP A 471 -27.48 37.09 -35.58
N PRO A 472 -26.70 38.03 -36.14
CA PRO A 472 -26.64 39.40 -35.64
C PRO A 472 -27.97 40.17 -35.77
N GLY A 473 -28.83 39.77 -36.71
CA GLY A 473 -30.12 40.44 -36.99
C GLY A 473 -31.18 40.09 -35.96
N ASN A 474 -31.12 38.89 -35.38
CA ASN A 474 -31.99 38.42 -34.31
C ASN A 474 -31.18 37.81 -33.16
N PHE A 475 -30.53 38.69 -32.38
CA PHE A 475 -29.63 38.26 -31.32
C PHE A 475 -30.35 37.49 -30.19
N GLN A 476 -29.99 36.22 -30.02
CA GLN A 476 -30.46 35.37 -28.92
C GLN A 476 -29.30 35.01 -27.98
N TYR A 477 -29.26 35.68 -26.82
CA TYR A 477 -28.19 35.48 -25.84
C TYR A 477 -27.92 34.00 -25.48
N PRO A 478 -28.94 33.15 -25.19
CA PRO A 478 -28.69 31.75 -24.84
C PRO A 478 -28.02 30.95 -25.95
N ALA A 479 -28.47 31.09 -27.20
CA ALA A 479 -27.92 30.34 -28.33
C ALA A 479 -26.51 30.80 -28.69
N GLU A 480 -26.30 32.12 -28.73
CA GLU A 480 -25.03 32.74 -29.13
C GLU A 480 -23.93 32.48 -28.10
N THR A 481 -24.22 32.56 -26.79
CA THR A 481 -23.23 32.29 -25.74
C THR A 481 -22.86 30.82 -25.62
N VAL A 482 -23.80 29.89 -25.85
CA VAL A 482 -23.49 28.45 -25.91
C VAL A 482 -22.53 28.16 -27.07
N LEU A 483 -22.75 28.78 -28.23
CA LEU A 483 -21.85 28.66 -29.37
C LEU A 483 -20.47 29.28 -29.05
N ALA A 484 -20.46 30.47 -28.47
CA ALA A 484 -19.23 31.16 -28.07
C ALA A 484 -18.43 30.36 -27.01
N TYR A 485 -19.09 29.69 -26.07
CA TYR A 485 -18.44 28.79 -25.12
C TYR A 485 -17.75 27.62 -25.83
N LYS A 486 -18.47 26.93 -26.73
CA LYS A 486 -17.93 25.78 -27.48
C LYS A 486 -16.74 26.16 -28.36
N GLU A 487 -16.74 27.38 -28.89
CA GLU A 487 -15.70 27.88 -29.79
C GLU A 487 -14.60 28.69 -29.07
N GLY A 488 -14.68 28.84 -27.74
CA GLY A 488 -13.68 29.58 -26.96
C GLY A 488 -13.68 31.09 -27.21
N ARG A 489 -14.83 31.67 -27.54
CA ARG A 489 -15.02 33.08 -27.91
C ARG A 489 -15.73 33.93 -26.85
N LEU A 490 -15.96 33.42 -25.65
CA LEU A 490 -16.51 34.24 -24.57
C LEU A 490 -15.57 35.38 -24.15
N SER A 491 -16.15 36.43 -23.59
CA SER A 491 -15.39 37.56 -23.03
C SER A 491 -14.39 37.08 -21.97
N PRO A 492 -13.15 37.62 -21.93
CA PRO A 492 -12.10 37.14 -21.04
C PRO A 492 -12.45 37.14 -19.55
N ASP A 493 -13.23 38.12 -19.09
CA ASP A 493 -13.69 38.23 -17.70
C ASP A 493 -14.63 37.06 -17.32
N ILE A 494 -15.54 36.66 -18.22
CA ILE A 494 -16.40 35.48 -18.03
C ILE A 494 -15.55 34.21 -17.97
N VAL A 495 -14.62 34.03 -18.91
CA VAL A 495 -13.74 32.85 -18.95
C VAL A 495 -12.90 32.74 -17.66
N ALA A 496 -12.44 33.86 -17.10
CA ALA A 496 -11.71 33.87 -15.84
C ALA A 496 -12.57 33.34 -14.67
N GLU A 497 -13.83 33.74 -14.58
CA GLU A 497 -14.75 33.27 -13.54
C GLU A 497 -15.14 31.80 -13.74
N GLN A 498 -15.36 31.36 -14.98
CA GLN A 498 -15.62 29.96 -15.30
C GLN A 498 -14.45 29.06 -14.86
N LYS A 499 -13.20 29.48 -15.10
CA LYS A 499 -12.01 28.75 -14.63
C LYS A 499 -11.96 28.59 -13.11
N LYS A 500 -12.35 29.63 -12.36
CA LYS A 500 -12.43 29.55 -10.89
C LYS A 500 -13.48 28.51 -10.46
N LEU A 501 -14.64 28.50 -11.10
CA LEU A 501 -15.70 27.52 -10.85
C LEU A 501 -15.28 26.10 -11.21
N GLU A 502 -14.61 25.88 -12.34
CA GLU A 502 -14.09 24.57 -12.75
C GLU A 502 -13.14 24.00 -11.69
N ALA A 503 -12.26 24.84 -11.16
CA ALA A 503 -11.26 24.47 -10.16
C ALA A 503 -11.86 24.23 -8.77
N ALA A 504 -12.92 24.94 -8.38
CA ALA A 504 -13.48 24.90 -7.03
C ALA A 504 -14.23 23.58 -6.71
N ASP A 505 -14.02 23.04 -5.53
CA ASP A 505 -14.84 21.98 -4.95
C ASP A 505 -16.02 22.59 -4.16
N LEU A 506 -15.76 23.65 -3.40
CA LEU A 506 -16.74 24.41 -2.59
C LEU A 506 -16.90 25.84 -3.15
N VAL A 507 -18.13 26.33 -3.25
CA VAL A 507 -18.43 27.73 -3.60
C VAL A 507 -19.24 28.39 -2.49
N ILE A 508 -18.71 29.47 -1.94
CA ILE A 508 -19.36 30.28 -0.89
C ILE A 508 -19.83 31.57 -1.52
N PHE A 509 -21.12 31.87 -1.40
CA PHE A 509 -21.70 33.15 -1.82
C PHE A 509 -21.95 34.01 -0.58
N GLN A 510 -21.16 35.06 -0.40
CA GLN A 510 -21.28 36.02 0.71
C GLN A 510 -21.97 37.29 0.22
N PHE A 511 -23.14 37.61 0.77
CA PHE A 511 -23.88 38.81 0.38
C PHE A 511 -24.89 39.29 1.43
N PRO A 512 -25.21 40.60 1.46
CA PRO A 512 -26.38 41.10 2.17
C PRO A 512 -27.65 40.77 1.39
N LEU A 513 -28.71 40.31 2.08
CA LEU A 513 -30.02 40.14 1.46
C LEU A 513 -30.54 41.52 1.01
N GLN A 514 -30.75 41.68 -0.28
CA GLN A 514 -31.28 42.92 -0.88
C GLN A 514 -32.57 42.59 -1.61
N TRP A 515 -33.67 43.25 -1.21
CA TRP A 515 -34.99 43.02 -1.81
C TRP A 515 -35.36 41.54 -1.91
N PHE A 516 -35.23 40.81 -0.80
CA PHE A 516 -35.57 39.38 -0.71
C PHE A 516 -34.81 38.49 -1.71
N GLY A 517 -33.64 38.94 -2.17
CA GLY A 517 -32.80 38.20 -3.10
C GLY A 517 -31.33 38.54 -3.01
N VAL A 518 -30.58 38.10 -4.01
CA VAL A 518 -29.16 38.42 -4.17
C VAL A 518 -29.00 39.87 -4.67
N PRO A 519 -27.89 40.57 -4.33
CA PRO A 519 -27.56 41.85 -4.95
C PRO A 519 -27.52 41.76 -6.47
N ALA A 520 -27.92 42.84 -7.16
CA ALA A 520 -27.99 42.88 -8.63
C ALA A 520 -26.67 42.46 -9.30
N ILE A 521 -25.52 42.87 -8.74
CA ILE A 521 -24.21 42.48 -9.26
C ILE A 521 -23.96 40.98 -9.21
N LEU A 522 -24.45 40.30 -8.16
CA LEU A 522 -24.36 38.85 -8.02
C LEU A 522 -25.36 38.14 -8.94
N LYS A 523 -26.57 38.70 -9.11
CA LYS A 523 -27.52 38.18 -10.11
C LYS A 523 -26.93 38.22 -11.51
N GLY A 524 -26.32 39.34 -11.89
CA GLY A 524 -25.65 39.49 -13.18
C GLY A 524 -24.43 38.58 -13.35
N TRP A 525 -23.70 38.30 -12.27
CA TRP A 525 -22.63 37.30 -12.28
C TRP A 525 -23.16 35.91 -12.61
N PHE A 526 -24.29 35.48 -12.02
CA PHE A 526 -24.92 34.21 -12.43
C PHE A 526 -25.32 34.24 -13.91
N GLU A 527 -25.98 35.29 -14.39
CA GLU A 527 -26.45 35.38 -15.77
C GLU A 527 -25.32 35.37 -16.82
N ARG A 528 -24.19 36.02 -16.52
CA ARG A 528 -23.03 36.07 -17.43
C ARG A 528 -22.14 34.83 -17.34
N VAL A 529 -21.99 34.23 -16.16
CA VAL A 529 -21.03 33.13 -15.94
C VAL A 529 -21.68 31.76 -16.10
N PHE A 530 -22.93 31.56 -15.67
CA PHE A 530 -23.64 30.28 -15.75
C PHE A 530 -24.25 30.07 -17.14
N ILE A 531 -23.40 30.01 -18.15
CA ILE A 531 -23.79 29.78 -19.55
C ILE A 531 -24.19 28.30 -19.76
N GLY A 532 -25.14 28.07 -20.66
CA GLY A 532 -25.53 26.71 -21.07
C GLY A 532 -24.35 25.91 -21.61
N GLU A 533 -24.41 24.58 -21.50
CA GLU A 533 -23.31 23.63 -21.74
C GLU A 533 -22.15 23.69 -20.75
N PHE A 534 -21.86 24.86 -20.17
CA PHE A 534 -20.90 25.02 -19.07
C PHE A 534 -21.52 24.68 -17.71
N ALA A 535 -22.51 25.47 -17.28
CA ALA A 535 -23.10 25.35 -15.95
C ALA A 535 -24.35 24.47 -15.91
N TYR A 536 -25.09 24.34 -17.01
CA TYR A 536 -26.29 23.52 -17.09
C TYR A 536 -26.52 22.96 -18.49
N LYS A 537 -27.31 21.88 -18.57
CA LYS A 537 -27.83 21.30 -19.83
C LYS A 537 -29.27 20.86 -19.60
N TYR A 538 -30.16 21.13 -20.55
CA TYR A 538 -31.56 20.68 -20.45
C TYR A 538 -31.70 19.15 -20.39
N ALA A 539 -30.79 18.41 -21.06
CA ALA A 539 -30.76 16.94 -20.98
C ALA A 539 -30.27 16.40 -19.61
N ALA A 540 -29.65 17.25 -18.79
CA ALA A 540 -29.04 16.89 -17.51
C ALA A 540 -29.25 18.00 -16.48
N MET A 541 -30.51 18.29 -16.15
CA MET A 541 -30.90 19.30 -15.16
C MET A 541 -30.75 18.78 -13.73
N TYR A 542 -30.69 19.70 -12.77
CA TYR A 542 -30.70 19.41 -11.33
C TYR A 542 -29.58 18.46 -10.90
N ASP A 543 -29.86 17.40 -10.15
CA ASP A 543 -28.91 16.40 -9.65
C ASP A 543 -27.97 15.77 -10.71
N LYS A 544 -28.32 15.85 -12.00
CA LYS A 544 -27.48 15.41 -13.13
C LYS A 544 -26.59 16.51 -13.72
N GLY A 545 -26.70 17.73 -13.23
CA GLY A 545 -26.00 18.92 -13.72
C GLY A 545 -24.47 18.82 -13.71
N PRO A 546 -23.78 19.69 -14.47
CA PRO A 546 -22.32 19.74 -14.53
C PRO A 546 -21.64 19.89 -13.16
N PHE A 547 -22.27 20.57 -12.20
CA PHE A 547 -21.72 20.85 -10.88
C PHE A 547 -22.13 19.84 -9.79
N ARG A 548 -22.66 18.66 -10.14
CA ARG A 548 -23.05 17.59 -9.20
C ARG A 548 -22.00 17.12 -8.20
N ASN A 549 -20.72 17.35 -8.50
CA ASN A 549 -19.60 16.99 -7.63
C ASN A 549 -19.08 18.18 -6.79
N LYS A 550 -19.77 19.33 -6.84
CA LYS A 550 -19.40 20.55 -6.12
C LYS A 550 -20.46 20.87 -5.07
N LYS A 551 -20.03 21.48 -3.97
CA LYS A 551 -20.92 21.97 -2.91
C LYS A 551 -21.03 23.49 -2.97
N ALA A 552 -22.21 24.03 -2.71
CA ALA A 552 -22.42 25.47 -2.62
C ALA A 552 -23.11 25.84 -1.31
N VAL A 553 -22.76 27.00 -0.76
CA VAL A 553 -23.39 27.53 0.46
C VAL A 553 -23.64 29.02 0.30
N LEU A 554 -24.81 29.47 0.76
CA LEU A 554 -25.15 30.89 0.86
C LEU A 554 -24.82 31.36 2.28
N SER A 555 -24.03 32.43 2.40
CA SER A 555 -23.84 33.15 3.66
C SER A 555 -24.46 34.54 3.53
N ILE A 556 -25.54 34.75 4.28
CA ILE A 556 -26.47 35.86 4.08
C ILE A 556 -26.60 36.67 5.36
N THR A 557 -26.41 37.98 5.26
CA THR A 557 -26.75 38.90 6.35
C THR A 557 -28.04 39.65 6.04
N THR A 558 -28.93 39.86 7.02
CA THR A 558 -30.17 40.62 6.84
C THR A 558 -30.23 41.87 7.75
N GLY A 559 -31.07 42.83 7.37
CA GLY A 559 -31.47 43.93 8.25
C GLY A 559 -32.57 43.53 9.25
N GLY A 560 -33.61 42.83 8.78
CA GLY A 560 -34.70 42.33 9.63
C GLY A 560 -34.25 41.20 10.57
N SER A 561 -34.92 41.06 11.72
CA SER A 561 -34.66 39.99 12.70
C SER A 561 -35.17 38.64 12.19
N GLY A 562 -34.65 37.54 12.77
CA GLY A 562 -35.10 36.19 12.40
C GLY A 562 -36.60 35.96 12.61
N SER A 563 -37.21 36.61 13.62
CA SER A 563 -38.65 36.49 13.87
C SER A 563 -39.51 37.07 12.74
N MET A 564 -39.04 38.12 12.06
CA MET A 564 -39.74 38.72 10.92
C MET A 564 -39.83 37.75 9.73
N TYR A 565 -38.88 36.82 9.61
CA TYR A 565 -38.81 35.80 8.56
C TYR A 565 -39.29 34.41 9.02
N SER A 566 -39.90 34.32 10.20
CA SER A 566 -40.55 33.10 10.67
C SER A 566 -41.89 32.89 9.97
N LEU A 567 -42.52 31.72 10.17
CA LEU A 567 -43.86 31.42 9.63
C LEU A 567 -44.94 32.45 10.02
N HIS A 568 -44.77 33.11 11.18
CA HIS A 568 -45.70 34.12 11.70
C HIS A 568 -45.18 35.55 11.51
N GLY A 569 -44.00 35.70 10.90
CA GLY A 569 -43.36 36.97 10.69
C GLY A 569 -43.97 37.73 9.50
N ILE A 570 -43.89 39.05 9.54
CA ILE A 570 -44.46 39.94 8.51
C ILE A 570 -43.87 39.71 7.11
N HIS A 571 -42.64 39.20 7.02
CA HIS A 571 -41.98 38.89 5.75
C HIS A 571 -42.30 37.50 5.21
N GLY A 572 -42.96 36.66 6.02
CA GLY A 572 -43.22 35.26 5.71
C GLY A 572 -41.98 34.38 5.80
N ASP A 573 -42.17 33.11 5.46
CA ASP A 573 -41.19 32.04 5.62
C ASP A 573 -39.91 32.27 4.79
N MET A 574 -38.75 32.36 5.46
CA MET A 574 -37.43 32.42 4.83
C MET A 574 -37.18 31.26 3.83
N ASN A 575 -37.75 30.08 4.07
CA ASN A 575 -37.59 28.95 3.15
C ASN A 575 -38.12 29.26 1.74
N ILE A 576 -39.16 30.08 1.63
CA ILE A 576 -39.75 30.50 0.34
C ILE A 576 -38.82 31.48 -0.37
N ILE A 577 -38.23 32.41 0.38
CA ILE A 577 -37.30 33.43 -0.14
C ILE A 577 -36.04 32.77 -0.73
N LEU A 578 -35.52 31.73 -0.08
CA LEU A 578 -34.29 31.05 -0.49
C LEU A 578 -34.48 30.12 -1.69
N TRP A 579 -35.68 29.58 -1.90
CA TRP A 579 -35.97 28.56 -2.89
C TRP A 579 -35.53 28.93 -4.33
N PRO A 580 -35.82 30.12 -4.88
CA PRO A 580 -35.43 30.46 -6.26
C PRO A 580 -33.91 30.47 -6.46
N ILE A 581 -33.14 30.79 -5.41
CA ILE A 581 -31.68 30.85 -5.47
C ILE A 581 -31.10 29.44 -5.33
N GLN A 582 -31.46 28.75 -4.24
CA GLN A 582 -30.90 27.44 -3.92
C GLN A 582 -31.35 26.37 -4.93
N SER A 583 -32.65 26.30 -5.25
CA SER A 583 -33.19 25.34 -6.21
C SER A 583 -32.98 25.81 -7.66
N GLY A 584 -33.48 27.00 -7.98
CA GLY A 584 -33.57 27.50 -9.36
C GLY A 584 -32.23 27.93 -9.99
N THR A 585 -31.23 28.30 -9.18
CA THR A 585 -29.92 28.73 -9.68
C THR A 585 -28.85 27.67 -9.38
N LEU A 586 -28.64 27.34 -8.10
CA LEU A 586 -27.54 26.46 -7.69
C LEU A 586 -27.84 24.99 -8.01
N HIS A 587 -28.93 24.46 -7.48
CA HIS A 587 -29.27 23.05 -7.64
C HIS A 587 -29.58 22.70 -9.09
N PHE A 588 -30.20 23.60 -9.87
CA PHE A 588 -30.40 23.44 -11.32
C PHE A 588 -29.10 23.15 -12.08
N CYS A 589 -27.98 23.78 -11.69
CA CYS A 589 -26.65 23.52 -12.25
C CYS A 589 -25.99 22.23 -11.69
N GLY A 590 -26.62 21.59 -10.72
CA GLY A 590 -26.20 20.36 -10.06
C GLY A 590 -25.53 20.55 -8.71
N PHE A 591 -25.37 21.77 -8.19
CA PHE A 591 -24.74 21.91 -6.88
C PHE A 591 -25.48 21.10 -5.79
N GLN A 592 -24.67 20.48 -4.93
CA GLN A 592 -25.13 20.03 -3.61
C GLN A 592 -25.18 21.25 -2.71
N VAL A 593 -26.37 21.77 -2.43
CA VAL A 593 -26.55 23.01 -1.66
C VAL A 593 -26.55 22.68 -0.17
N LEU A 594 -25.65 23.28 0.59
CA LEU A 594 -25.54 23.12 2.05
C LEU A 594 -26.49 24.07 2.78
N GLU A 595 -26.69 23.84 4.09
CA GLU A 595 -27.48 24.75 4.93
C GLU A 595 -26.97 26.20 4.80
N PRO A 596 -27.84 27.19 4.56
CA PRO A 596 -27.41 28.58 4.48
C PRO A 596 -26.90 29.08 5.84
N GLN A 597 -25.84 29.87 5.83
CA GLN A 597 -25.41 30.62 7.01
C GLN A 597 -26.21 31.91 7.09
N LEU A 598 -27.27 31.92 7.91
CA LEU A 598 -28.16 33.07 8.06
C LEU A 598 -27.78 33.90 9.29
N THR A 599 -27.36 35.14 9.06
CA THR A 599 -27.00 36.10 10.10
C THR A 599 -28.01 37.24 10.13
N TYR A 600 -29.01 37.11 11.01
CA TYR A 600 -30.12 38.05 11.08
C TYR A 600 -29.79 39.36 11.79
N SER A 601 -30.42 40.45 11.36
CA SER A 601 -30.39 41.77 12.00
C SER A 601 -29.00 42.27 12.41
N ILE A 602 -28.01 42.12 11.52
CA ILE A 602 -26.60 42.37 11.86
C ILE A 602 -26.34 43.82 12.29
N GLY A 603 -27.15 44.77 11.81
CA GLY A 603 -27.07 46.19 12.20
C GLY A 603 -27.48 46.45 13.67
N HIS A 604 -28.20 45.51 14.29
CA HIS A 604 -28.63 45.57 15.69
C HIS A 604 -27.84 44.61 16.61
N THR A 605 -26.87 43.88 16.06
CA THR A 605 -26.07 42.92 16.83
C THR A 605 -24.91 43.64 17.54
N PRO A 606 -24.76 43.50 18.87
CA PRO A 606 -23.63 44.00 19.64
C PRO A 606 -22.27 43.48 19.14
N GLU A 607 -21.19 44.19 19.46
CA GLU A 607 -19.86 43.88 18.93
C GLU A 607 -19.32 42.50 19.36
N ASP A 608 -19.48 42.14 20.63
CA ASP A 608 -19.14 40.83 21.17
C ASP A 608 -19.90 39.71 20.44
N ALA A 609 -21.20 39.88 20.23
CA ALA A 609 -22.02 38.93 19.48
C ALA A 609 -21.60 38.83 18.00
N ARG A 610 -21.17 39.94 17.36
CA ARG A 610 -20.62 39.93 16.00
C ARG A 610 -19.33 39.11 15.91
N VAL A 611 -18.45 39.21 16.92
CA VAL A 611 -17.24 38.37 17.00
C VAL A 611 -17.61 36.89 17.14
N GLN A 612 -18.59 36.56 17.99
CA GLN A 612 -19.05 35.17 18.14
C GLN A 612 -19.65 34.60 16.84
N ILE A 613 -20.34 35.42 16.05
CA ILE A 613 -20.85 35.00 14.73
C ILE A 613 -19.70 34.65 13.78
N LEU A 614 -18.63 35.48 13.75
CA LEU A 614 -17.44 35.21 12.94
C LEU A 614 -16.76 33.91 13.37
N GLU A 615 -16.58 33.69 14.67
CA GLU A 615 -15.96 32.47 15.20
C GLU A 615 -16.84 31.22 14.97
N GLY A 616 -18.15 31.34 15.11
CA GLY A 616 -19.10 30.27 14.76
C GLY A 616 -19.03 29.91 13.28
N TRP A 617 -18.90 30.91 12.41
CA TRP A 617 -18.71 30.69 10.98
C TRP A 617 -17.38 29.98 10.67
N LYS A 618 -16.27 30.41 11.28
CA LYS A 618 -14.98 29.72 11.17
C LYS A 618 -15.08 28.26 11.62
N LYS A 619 -15.71 28.02 12.77
CA LYS A 619 -15.90 26.68 13.34
C LYS A 619 -16.68 25.75 12.41
N ARG A 620 -17.76 26.25 11.80
CA ARG A 620 -18.54 25.49 10.82
C ARG A 620 -17.69 25.12 9.58
N LEU A 621 -16.93 26.07 9.06
CA LEU A 621 -16.06 25.88 7.89
C LEU A 621 -14.97 24.83 8.09
N GLU A 622 -14.65 24.46 9.34
CA GLU A 622 -13.69 23.40 9.62
C GLU A 622 -14.10 22.04 9.05
N ASN A 623 -15.40 21.73 9.09
CA ASN A 623 -15.96 20.44 8.67
C ASN A 623 -17.06 20.58 7.59
N ILE A 624 -17.19 21.75 6.96
CA ILE A 624 -18.29 22.07 6.04
C ILE A 624 -18.42 21.08 4.87
N TRP A 625 -17.32 20.47 4.43
CA TRP A 625 -17.38 19.50 3.33
C TRP A 625 -18.10 18.20 3.70
N ASP A 626 -18.10 17.84 4.97
CA ASP A 626 -18.68 16.59 5.43
C ASP A 626 -20.15 16.77 5.87
N GLU A 627 -20.66 18.01 5.85
CA GLU A 627 -22.08 18.31 6.05
C GLU A 627 -22.98 17.67 4.99
N MET A 628 -24.13 17.19 5.43
CA MET A 628 -25.21 16.75 4.54
C MET A 628 -25.84 17.97 3.83
N PRO A 629 -26.09 17.88 2.52
CA PRO A 629 -26.78 18.95 1.79
C PRO A 629 -28.28 18.99 2.13
N LEU A 630 -28.91 20.10 1.78
CA LEU A 630 -30.36 20.28 1.78
C LEU A 630 -31.02 19.28 0.81
N TYR A 631 -32.27 18.92 1.12
CA TYR A 631 -33.05 18.03 0.28
C TYR A 631 -33.73 18.76 -0.87
N PHE A 632 -33.65 18.16 -2.06
CA PHE A 632 -34.40 18.53 -3.25
C PHE A 632 -35.00 17.26 -3.87
N ALA A 633 -36.16 17.38 -4.50
CA ALA A 633 -36.79 16.26 -5.19
C ALA A 633 -35.86 15.77 -6.33
N PRO A 634 -35.38 14.50 -6.30
CA PRO A 634 -34.49 13.97 -7.32
C PRO A 634 -35.12 14.01 -8.72
N SER A 635 -34.31 14.21 -9.76
CA SER A 635 -34.82 14.29 -11.14
C SER A 635 -35.43 12.96 -11.63
N SER A 636 -35.09 11.84 -10.98
CA SER A 636 -35.64 10.50 -11.26
C SER A 636 -37.14 10.37 -10.96
N LEU A 637 -37.70 11.28 -10.15
CA LEU A 637 -39.12 11.34 -9.82
C LEU A 637 -39.98 11.93 -10.95
N PHE A 638 -39.35 12.48 -12.00
CA PHE A 638 -40.01 13.20 -13.09
C PHE A 638 -39.77 12.53 -14.43
N ASP A 639 -40.73 12.68 -15.34
CA ASP A 639 -40.59 12.28 -16.74
C ASP A 639 -39.96 13.43 -17.55
N LEU A 640 -38.63 13.38 -17.70
CA LEU A 640 -37.82 14.46 -18.28
C LEU A 640 -37.88 14.53 -19.82
N ASN A 641 -39.07 14.66 -20.38
CA ASN A 641 -39.28 14.84 -21.81
C ASN A 641 -40.45 15.79 -22.10
N PHE A 642 -40.44 16.40 -23.28
CA PHE A 642 -41.47 17.36 -23.69
C PHE A 642 -42.87 16.73 -23.80
N GLN A 643 -42.97 15.46 -24.19
CA GLN A 643 -44.26 14.78 -24.35
C GLN A 643 -44.99 14.61 -23.02
N ALA A 644 -44.26 14.34 -21.94
CA ALA A 644 -44.78 14.24 -20.58
C ALA A 644 -44.83 15.60 -19.85
N GLY A 645 -44.42 16.69 -20.51
CA GLY A 645 -44.44 18.04 -19.94
C GLY A 645 -43.52 18.25 -18.73
N PHE A 646 -42.49 17.41 -18.56
CA PHE A 646 -41.59 17.44 -17.39
C PHE A 646 -42.31 17.27 -16.03
N LEU A 647 -43.44 16.58 -16.04
CA LEU A 647 -44.25 16.35 -14.84
C LEU A 647 -43.69 15.21 -13.97
N MET A 648 -44.08 15.21 -12.70
CA MET A 648 -43.79 14.11 -11.78
C MET A 648 -44.44 12.83 -12.29
N LYS A 649 -43.74 11.69 -12.20
CA LYS A 649 -44.25 10.40 -12.65
C LYS A 649 -45.55 10.03 -11.95
N LYS A 650 -46.47 9.39 -12.67
CA LYS A 650 -47.80 9.03 -12.14
C LYS A 650 -47.71 8.13 -10.89
N GLU A 651 -46.85 7.12 -10.92
CA GLU A 651 -46.57 6.23 -9.78
C GLU A 651 -46.13 7.00 -8.53
N VAL A 652 -45.23 7.98 -8.71
CA VAL A 652 -44.75 8.83 -7.62
C VAL A 652 -45.86 9.74 -7.11
N GLN A 653 -46.68 10.32 -7.99
CA GLN A 653 -47.82 11.13 -7.57
C GLN A 653 -48.79 10.32 -6.70
N ASP A 654 -49.08 9.08 -7.10
CA ASP A 654 -49.98 8.19 -6.35
C ASP A 654 -49.41 7.84 -4.96
N GLU A 655 -48.12 7.54 -4.86
CA GLU A 655 -47.44 7.34 -3.57
C GLU A 655 -47.46 8.59 -2.68
N GLN A 656 -47.33 9.77 -3.29
CA GLN A 656 -47.30 11.02 -2.53
C GLN A 656 -48.68 11.40 -2.01
N LYS A 657 -49.80 10.91 -2.57
CA LYS A 657 -51.16 11.27 -2.13
C LYS A 657 -51.39 11.00 -0.63
N SER A 658 -50.88 9.89 -0.10
CA SER A 658 -51.03 9.50 1.31
C SER A 658 -50.18 10.30 2.29
N LYS A 659 -49.18 11.06 1.81
CA LYS A 659 -48.26 11.81 2.68
C LYS A 659 -48.84 13.16 3.10
N LYS A 660 -48.58 13.55 4.35
CA LYS A 660 -49.04 14.83 4.93
C LYS A 660 -48.29 16.05 4.38
N PHE A 661 -46.98 15.89 4.15
CA PHE A 661 -46.12 16.96 3.65
C PHE A 661 -45.82 16.77 2.16
N GLY A 662 -45.57 17.87 1.46
CA GLY A 662 -44.96 17.84 0.14
C GLY A 662 -43.49 17.41 0.22
N LEU A 663 -42.82 17.39 -0.94
CA LEU A 663 -41.41 16.97 -1.01
C LEU A 663 -40.44 18.10 -0.61
N SER A 664 -40.76 19.33 -0.97
CA SER A 664 -39.91 20.51 -0.74
C SER A 664 -40.75 21.79 -0.89
N VAL A 665 -40.14 22.97 -0.73
CA VAL A 665 -40.84 24.27 -0.89
C VAL A 665 -41.50 24.40 -2.27
N GLY A 666 -40.76 24.22 -3.37
CA GLY A 666 -41.35 24.32 -4.71
C GLY A 666 -42.10 23.07 -5.18
N HIS A 667 -41.91 21.94 -4.49
CA HIS A 667 -42.69 20.71 -4.72
C HIS A 667 -43.58 20.41 -3.51
N HIS A 668 -44.33 21.41 -3.06
CA HIS A 668 -45.23 21.28 -1.92
C HIS A 668 -46.51 20.50 -2.29
N LEU A 669 -46.83 20.37 -3.58
CA LEU A 669 -47.96 19.55 -4.09
C LEU A 669 -49.33 19.96 -3.53
N GLY A 670 -49.51 21.25 -3.18
CA GLY A 670 -50.71 21.74 -2.50
C GLY A 670 -50.82 21.32 -1.02
N LYS A 671 -49.77 20.71 -0.45
CA LYS A 671 -49.70 20.21 0.92
C LYS A 671 -48.84 21.13 1.80
N SER A 672 -48.71 20.77 3.08
CA SER A 672 -47.78 21.43 4.00
C SER A 672 -46.33 21.27 3.54
N ILE A 673 -45.56 22.36 3.61
CA ILE A 673 -44.13 22.34 3.30
C ILE A 673 -43.38 21.64 4.46
N PRO A 674 -42.41 20.74 4.18
CA PRO A 674 -41.54 20.21 5.22
C PRO A 674 -40.80 21.34 5.96
N MET A 675 -40.79 21.28 7.29
CA MET A 675 -40.19 22.31 8.13
C MET A 675 -38.72 22.53 7.76
N ASP A 676 -38.34 23.80 7.58
CA ASP A 676 -36.97 24.24 7.29
C ASP A 676 -36.29 23.55 6.09
N ASN A 677 -37.06 23.09 5.09
CA ASN A 677 -36.53 22.39 3.92
C ASN A 677 -35.37 23.11 3.18
N GLN A 678 -35.28 24.44 3.26
CA GLN A 678 -34.24 25.26 2.63
C GLN A 678 -33.24 25.86 3.63
N ILE A 679 -33.39 25.56 4.92
CA ILE A 679 -32.55 26.07 6.00
C ILE A 679 -31.81 24.93 6.71
N LYS A 680 -32.42 23.74 6.82
CA LYS A 680 -31.90 22.58 7.52
C LYS A 680 -31.86 21.33 6.65
N ALA A 681 -30.77 20.58 6.74
CA ALA A 681 -30.66 19.26 6.14
C ALA A 681 -31.55 18.26 6.91
N ILE A 682 -32.02 17.23 6.21
CA ILE A 682 -32.79 16.15 6.84
C ILE A 682 -31.85 15.40 7.78
N LYS A 683 -32.25 15.29 9.06
CA LYS A 683 -31.55 14.49 10.08
C LYS A 683 -31.72 13.00 9.86
#